data_AF-A0A372DGX4-F1
#
_entry.id   AF-A0A372DGX4-F1
#
_cell.length_a   1.000
_cell.length_b   1.000
_cell.length_c   1.000
_cell.angle_alpha   90.00
_cell.angle_beta   90.00
_cell.angle_gamma   90.00
#
_symmetry.space_group_name_H-M   'P 1'
#
loop_
_entity.id
_entity.type
_entity.pdbx_description
1 polymer ?
#
loop_
_entity_poly.entity_id
_entity_poly.type
_entity_poly.pdbx_seq_one_letter_code
_entity_poly.pdbx_strand_id
1 'polypeptide(L)'
;MPPLLSSGQSASQPVFSLFQEIFPVADLQPSSHPVPSDLDFVGAVGVPPQFLGLVLQRGGDEVLLEKVPDRFVVRPKAAQPIDPTRWPDVTQVRPLGRGVALVELRVAPARLDPVMDEARRSGAFDYVSHVYQYQGQGATRVYLGDEVTIVFHPTLVAQAVDAIAQGLGLVLVKPLDGIPNAFIYRLSDRTPLNPLKIANTLLENPAVLSAEPNAILESQPFYRPRDGFYSSQWYLQNNGGSSISAGSHIDAEKAWDITRGDRSIIIAIADDGIDLSHPDFQGTGKIVSPKDFKDNDFNPLPGTRDDSHGTACAGVAVAEENGSGIVGVAPRCALMPIRTTGYLDDQAVEELFDWCVSRGAAVVSCSWGPGSIYFPLSTRQRAALSRAATQGRNGKGCVIVFAAGNANRPVNGTVNEQGWPNKVLSGSTEWLSGFAAHPDVIAVSAATSLNRKAAYSNWGDNISVCAPSNNAPPGIWLPETGAILTPPQVTSNLAGAGVFTTDRLGSAGYSSTDFTADFGGTSSACPVVAGVAALVLSANPNLTAREVKQILEATADKIVDTNADPQFGFRYGSYDSRGFSRWFGYGKVNAYKAVLEARRRAGGGSPAPTPGPTPSPGPLGDDVTGHWAEAFIRQLIQRQIMSGYKEDGTFRPNTNLTRGQFAALLVKAFPSLPNLRSGAKFWDVPASFWAAGAIDQCYRRGLLAGFPDGSFKPNANLTRAQALVALVNGLGLTGGTLSVLSYYSDAIRIPNFARDAIATATVRRMVVNYPDLARLEAERAITRGEVSAFLYQALVTKGLASALRSPYIVDLGSNNTNADPASSPFSDIANHWAAPFINTLAAQGILSGYEDGSFHPDEPINRAQLAAVLVKAFDPGDRRSGKVFQDVPAGYWAAAAIDRAYRGQFLSGMDADRFGPELGVPRWQLAAALAGGLAWPDESPEGLAVLDDRAEIPSAVQGKIAAALKRQILQGQPSPDRLNPNQPTTRADLASFIHQALIAEG
;
A
#
# COMPACT_ATOMS: atom_id res chain seq x y z
N MET A 1 -18.07 11.05 98.11
CA MET A 1 -19.57 10.99 98.16
C MET A 1 -20.09 11.80 96.98
N PRO A 2 -21.18 11.35 96.31
CA PRO A 2 -21.19 10.68 94.97
C PRO A 2 -21.89 11.55 93.87
N PRO A 3 -22.42 11.08 92.70
CA PRO A 3 -22.24 9.87 91.86
C PRO A 3 -22.13 10.06 90.29
N LEU A 4 -21.68 8.98 89.61
CA LEU A 4 -22.13 8.25 88.38
C LEU A 4 -22.67 8.88 87.05
N LEU A 5 -22.14 8.34 85.93
CA LEU A 5 -22.73 7.85 84.64
C LEU A 5 -23.63 8.74 83.74
N SER A 6 -23.28 8.92 82.45
CA SER A 6 -23.65 8.01 81.32
C SER A 6 -23.43 8.63 79.90
N SER A 7 -23.09 7.73 78.98
CA SER A 7 -23.10 7.71 77.50
C SER A 7 -23.59 8.89 76.62
N GLY A 8 -22.76 9.20 75.60
CA GLY A 8 -23.13 9.07 74.17
C GLY A 8 -23.57 10.34 73.41
N GLN A 9 -22.76 10.79 72.44
CA GLN A 9 -23.08 10.78 71.00
C GLN A 9 -22.09 11.62 70.18
N SER A 10 -21.80 11.13 68.98
CA SER A 10 -20.95 11.74 67.95
C SER A 10 -21.63 12.93 67.29
N ALA A 11 -20.88 14.00 67.04
CA ALA A 11 -21.29 15.08 66.15
C ALA A 11 -20.22 15.28 65.07
N SER A 12 -20.44 14.65 63.92
CA SER A 12 -19.82 14.98 62.64
C SER A 12 -20.33 16.35 62.18
N GLN A 13 -19.42 17.32 62.09
CA GLN A 13 -19.69 18.53 61.32
C GLN A 13 -19.73 18.19 59.82
N PRO A 14 -20.66 18.76 59.04
CA PRO A 14 -20.73 18.49 57.61
C PRO A 14 -19.55 19.16 56.89
N VAL A 15 -18.80 18.32 56.18
CA VAL A 15 -17.79 18.70 55.18
C VAL A 15 -18.51 19.36 54.00
N PHE A 16 -18.87 20.64 54.13
CA PHE A 16 -19.48 21.42 53.05
C PHE A 16 -18.75 22.75 52.78
N SER A 17 -17.64 23.03 53.48
CA SER A 17 -16.96 24.34 53.44
C SER A 17 -15.58 24.35 52.77
N LEU A 18 -15.17 23.30 52.07
CA LEU A 18 -13.83 23.22 51.44
C LEU A 18 -13.85 23.18 49.90
N PHE A 19 -15.03 23.23 49.27
CA PHE A 19 -15.17 23.13 47.81
C PHE A 19 -15.54 24.43 47.09
N GLN A 20 -15.74 25.55 47.81
CA GLN A 20 -16.15 26.83 47.21
C GLN A 20 -15.01 27.83 46.97
N GLU A 21 -13.77 27.58 47.40
CA GLU A 21 -12.67 28.55 47.26
C GLU A 21 -11.87 28.44 45.95
N ILE A 22 -12.19 27.52 45.03
CA ILE A 22 -11.40 27.33 43.79
C ILE A 22 -12.12 27.81 42.51
N PHE A 23 -13.45 28.02 42.52
CA PHE A 23 -14.16 28.43 41.30
C PHE A 23 -15.35 29.38 41.59
N PRO A 24 -15.30 30.66 41.20
CA PRO A 24 -16.48 31.51 41.19
C PRO A 24 -17.37 31.15 39.99
N VAL A 25 -18.62 30.75 40.27
CA VAL A 25 -19.66 30.59 39.25
C VAL A 25 -20.16 31.98 38.86
N ALA A 26 -19.86 32.42 37.64
CA ALA A 26 -20.47 33.59 37.02
C ALA A 26 -21.63 33.14 36.13
N ASP A 27 -22.82 33.70 36.38
CA ASP A 27 -23.99 33.63 35.51
C ASP A 27 -23.66 34.17 34.12
N LEU A 28 -23.93 33.39 33.06
CA LEU A 28 -23.98 33.89 31.69
C LEU A 28 -25.25 33.40 30.99
N GLN A 29 -26.08 34.37 30.60
CA GLN A 29 -27.26 34.22 29.76
C GLN A 29 -26.88 33.74 28.34
N PRO A 30 -27.82 33.12 27.59
CA PRO A 30 -27.54 32.59 26.26
C PRO A 30 -27.53 33.72 25.22
N SER A 31 -26.38 33.93 24.57
CA SER A 31 -26.30 34.70 23.32
C SER A 31 -25.91 33.77 22.17
N SER A 32 -26.60 33.94 21.05
CA SER A 32 -26.46 33.17 19.81
C SER A 32 -25.31 33.70 18.97
N HIS A 33 -24.18 32.97 18.94
CA HIS A 33 -23.14 33.12 17.93
C HIS A 33 -22.60 31.75 17.47
N PRO A 34 -22.22 31.60 16.20
CA PRO A 34 -21.75 30.33 15.64
C PRO A 34 -20.37 29.92 16.21
N VAL A 35 -20.20 28.62 16.41
CA VAL A 35 -19.00 28.01 17.00
C VAL A 35 -17.81 28.07 16.02
N PRO A 36 -16.60 28.48 16.45
CA PRO A 36 -15.41 28.46 15.59
C PRO A 36 -14.93 27.03 15.30
N SER A 37 -14.42 26.80 14.08
CA SER A 37 -14.06 25.49 13.53
C SER A 37 -12.63 24.99 13.80
N ASP A 38 -11.86 25.64 14.68
CA ASP A 38 -10.47 25.25 14.95
C ASP A 38 -10.18 25.29 16.46
N LEU A 39 -10.03 24.11 17.08
CA LEU A 39 -9.50 23.95 18.44
C LEU A 39 -8.12 23.29 18.36
N ASP A 40 -7.07 24.11 18.30
CA ASP A 40 -5.69 23.71 18.57
C ASP A 40 -5.57 23.37 20.07
N PHE A 41 -5.51 22.08 20.43
CA PHE A 41 -5.20 21.63 21.78
C PHE A 41 -3.69 21.73 22.05
N VAL A 42 -3.26 22.86 22.60
CA VAL A 42 -1.91 23.04 23.15
C VAL A 42 -2.03 23.33 24.64
N GLY A 43 -1.65 22.36 25.49
CA GLY A 43 -1.14 22.64 26.84
C GLY A 43 -2.00 22.32 28.08
N ALA A 44 -3.17 21.68 27.98
CA ALA A 44 -3.94 21.27 29.16
C ALA A 44 -3.78 19.76 29.43
N VAL A 45 -3.44 19.38 30.66
CA VAL A 45 -3.58 17.98 31.14
C VAL A 45 -5.05 17.78 31.49
N GLY A 46 -5.78 17.00 30.68
CA GLY A 46 -7.19 16.64 30.91
C GLY A 46 -8.18 17.17 29.86
N VAL A 47 -9.38 16.58 29.85
CA VAL A 47 -10.49 16.99 28.98
C VAL A 47 -11.02 18.35 29.44
N PRO A 48 -11.14 19.37 28.57
CA PRO A 48 -11.60 20.68 29.01
C PRO A 48 -12.99 20.64 29.65
N PRO A 49 -13.29 21.54 30.62
CA PRO A 49 -14.55 21.53 31.37
C PRO A 49 -15.82 21.47 30.49
N GLN A 50 -15.81 22.14 29.35
CA GLN A 50 -16.93 22.15 28.39
C GLN A 50 -17.16 20.81 27.68
N PHE A 51 -16.15 19.93 27.64
CA PHE A 51 -16.20 18.63 26.97
C PHE A 51 -16.30 17.44 27.93
N LEU A 52 -16.21 17.65 29.25
CA LEU A 52 -16.30 16.58 30.26
C LEU A 52 -17.54 15.68 30.11
N GLY A 53 -18.65 16.25 29.64
CA GLY A 53 -19.90 15.52 29.42
C GLY A 53 -20.14 15.04 27.99
N LEU A 54 -19.12 15.11 27.12
CA LEU A 54 -19.23 14.82 25.68
C LEU A 54 -18.10 13.92 25.17
N VAL A 55 -16.99 13.77 25.91
CA VAL A 55 -15.88 12.88 25.53
C VAL A 55 -16.07 11.52 26.19
N LEU A 56 -16.12 10.48 25.37
CA LEU A 56 -16.12 9.08 25.80
C LEU A 56 -14.69 8.54 25.75
N GLN A 57 -14.19 8.13 26.92
CA GLN A 57 -12.93 7.41 27.06
C GLN A 57 -13.17 5.92 26.81
N ARG A 58 -12.51 5.33 25.81
CA ARG A 58 -12.69 3.90 25.49
C ARG A 58 -11.44 3.31 24.84
N GLY A 59 -10.86 2.28 25.46
CA GLY A 59 -9.70 1.57 24.92
C GLY A 59 -8.44 2.42 24.73
N GLY A 60 -8.33 3.54 25.46
CA GLY A 60 -7.26 4.52 25.31
C GLY A 60 -7.52 5.63 24.26
N ASP A 61 -8.68 5.62 23.59
CA ASP A 61 -9.10 6.68 22.66
C ASP A 61 -10.13 7.62 23.29
N GLU A 62 -10.13 8.87 22.83
CA GLU A 62 -11.16 9.89 23.13
C GLU A 62 -12.13 10.00 21.96
N VAL A 63 -13.40 9.68 22.20
CA VAL A 63 -14.45 9.75 21.19
C VAL A 63 -15.43 10.86 21.52
N LEU A 64 -15.57 11.82 20.61
CA LEU A 64 -16.51 12.93 20.79
C LEU A 64 -17.94 12.50 20.48
N LEU A 65 -18.83 12.79 21.42
CA LEU A 65 -20.25 12.48 21.37
C LEU A 65 -21.10 13.74 21.26
N GLU A 66 -22.28 13.57 20.69
CA GLU A 66 -23.37 14.55 20.71
C GLU A 66 -24.53 13.97 21.52
N LYS A 67 -25.23 14.83 22.27
CA LYS A 67 -26.45 14.43 22.96
C LYS A 67 -27.58 14.32 21.94
N VAL A 68 -28.34 13.22 22.00
CA VAL A 68 -29.56 13.07 21.22
C VAL A 68 -30.64 13.96 21.86
N PRO A 69 -31.28 14.86 21.09
CA PRO A 69 -32.07 15.94 21.69
C PRO A 69 -33.45 15.51 22.18
N ASP A 70 -33.95 14.32 21.85
CA ASP A 70 -35.34 13.92 22.10
C ASP A 70 -35.49 12.68 23.00
N ARG A 71 -34.41 12.22 23.65
CA ARG A 71 -34.45 10.99 24.46
C ARG A 71 -33.34 10.89 25.50
N PHE A 72 -33.62 10.11 26.53
CA PHE A 72 -32.69 9.80 27.61
C PHE A 72 -32.89 8.35 28.07
N VAL A 73 -31.97 7.85 28.89
CA VAL A 73 -32.00 6.49 29.43
C VAL A 73 -32.12 6.52 30.95
N VAL A 74 -32.92 5.60 31.50
CA VAL A 74 -33.12 5.42 32.94
C VAL A 74 -32.91 3.97 33.37
N ARG A 75 -32.57 3.76 34.65
CA ARG A 75 -32.74 2.46 35.33
C ARG A 75 -33.83 2.56 36.40
N PRO A 76 -34.94 1.82 36.28
CA PRO A 76 -35.95 1.74 37.35
C PRO A 76 -35.44 1.06 38.63
N LYS A 77 -35.79 1.59 39.81
CA LYS A 77 -35.46 1.02 41.14
C LYS A 77 -36.11 -0.33 41.42
N ALA A 78 -37.21 -0.63 40.73
CA ALA A 78 -37.91 -1.91 40.79
C ALA A 78 -37.97 -2.52 39.39
N ALA A 79 -38.04 -3.85 39.29
CA ALA A 79 -38.29 -4.54 38.02
C ALA A 79 -39.71 -4.29 37.43
N GLN A 80 -40.42 -3.28 37.94
CA GLN A 80 -41.74 -2.90 37.47
C GLN A 80 -41.64 -2.00 36.23
N PRO A 81 -42.54 -2.17 35.25
CA PRO A 81 -42.60 -1.30 34.07
C PRO A 81 -42.79 0.17 34.46
N ILE A 82 -42.19 1.09 33.70
CA ILE A 82 -42.42 2.53 33.85
C ILE A 82 -43.87 2.82 33.44
N ASP A 83 -44.69 3.29 34.39
CA ASP A 83 -46.06 3.73 34.14
C ASP A 83 -46.06 5.09 33.40
N PRO A 84 -46.45 5.14 32.12
CA PRO A 84 -46.43 6.38 31.33
C PRO A 84 -47.39 7.44 31.88
N THR A 85 -48.43 7.05 32.62
CA THR A 85 -49.41 8.01 33.18
C THR A 85 -48.81 8.91 34.25
N ARG A 86 -47.70 8.49 34.88
CA ARG A 86 -46.93 9.30 35.82
C ARG A 86 -45.91 10.22 35.16
N TRP A 87 -45.70 10.08 33.86
CA TRP A 87 -44.71 10.81 33.07
C TRP A 87 -45.36 11.38 31.79
N PRO A 88 -46.23 12.40 31.91
CA PRO A 88 -47.08 12.85 30.80
C PRO A 88 -46.30 13.40 29.59
N ASP A 89 -45.06 13.85 29.79
CA ASP A 89 -44.17 14.30 28.71
C ASP A 89 -43.48 13.15 27.94
N VAL A 90 -43.53 11.92 28.45
CA VAL A 90 -42.92 10.74 27.84
C VAL A 90 -43.85 10.18 26.76
N THR A 91 -43.37 10.23 25.53
CA THR A 91 -44.09 9.78 24.32
C THR A 91 -43.81 8.33 23.96
N GLN A 92 -42.67 7.78 24.41
CA GLN A 92 -42.27 6.41 24.13
C GLN A 92 -41.42 5.85 25.27
N VAL A 93 -41.69 4.61 25.65
CA VAL A 93 -40.90 3.82 26.59
C VAL A 93 -40.37 2.59 25.86
N ARG A 94 -39.05 2.40 25.84
CA ARG A 94 -38.39 1.30 25.13
C ARG A 94 -37.35 0.60 26.02
N PRO A 95 -37.62 -0.62 26.52
CA PRO A 95 -36.61 -1.43 27.20
C PRO A 95 -35.46 -1.76 26.23
N LEU A 96 -34.21 -1.67 26.69
CA LEU A 96 -33.04 -2.00 25.88
C LEU A 96 -32.71 -3.50 26.06
N GLY A 97 -33.04 -4.34 25.07
CA GLY A 97 -32.57 -5.74 24.97
C GLY A 97 -32.81 -6.68 26.16
N ARG A 98 -32.35 -7.95 26.05
CA ARG A 98 -32.29 -8.87 27.21
C ARG A 98 -30.98 -8.67 27.96
N GLY A 99 -31.04 -8.55 29.29
CA GLY A 99 -29.86 -8.47 30.16
C GLY A 99 -29.30 -7.07 30.38
N VAL A 100 -29.87 -6.04 29.73
CA VAL A 100 -29.53 -4.63 29.98
C VAL A 100 -30.67 -4.01 30.79
N ALA A 101 -30.39 -3.67 32.06
CA ALA A 101 -31.35 -3.08 32.98
C ALA A 101 -31.53 -1.58 32.74
N LEU A 102 -31.77 -1.16 31.49
CA LEU A 102 -31.96 0.24 31.09
C LEU A 102 -33.19 0.38 30.18
N VAL A 103 -33.87 1.51 30.31
CA VAL A 103 -35.05 1.86 29.52
C VAL A 103 -34.85 3.22 28.87
N GLU A 104 -34.99 3.29 27.55
CA GLU A 104 -34.99 4.54 26.79
C GLU A 104 -36.37 5.20 26.88
N LEU A 105 -36.39 6.49 27.22
CA LEU A 105 -37.57 7.34 27.27
C LEU A 105 -37.44 8.44 26.21
N ARG A 106 -38.48 8.59 25.39
CA ARG A 106 -38.56 9.65 24.37
C ARG A 106 -39.47 10.77 24.82
N VAL A 107 -39.03 12.01 24.64
CA VAL A 107 -39.72 13.24 25.04
C VAL A 107 -39.57 14.30 23.95
N ALA A 108 -40.38 15.36 24.01
CA ALA A 108 -40.15 16.51 23.13
C ALA A 108 -38.78 17.15 23.45
N PRO A 109 -38.00 17.63 22.46
CA PRO A 109 -36.67 18.18 22.72
C PRO A 109 -36.60 19.28 23.78
N ALA A 110 -37.59 20.19 23.78
CA ALA A 110 -37.72 21.25 24.77
C ALA A 110 -38.03 20.74 26.20
N ARG A 111 -38.44 19.48 26.34
CA ARG A 111 -38.78 18.82 27.61
C ARG A 111 -37.68 17.88 28.10
N LEU A 112 -36.61 17.65 27.33
CA LEU A 112 -35.58 16.66 27.67
C LEU A 112 -34.96 16.89 29.05
N ASP A 113 -34.27 18.01 29.25
CA ASP A 113 -33.60 18.29 30.52
C ASP A 113 -34.59 18.44 31.71
N PRO A 114 -35.74 19.16 31.58
CA PRO A 114 -36.75 19.22 32.64
C PRO A 114 -37.26 17.86 33.12
N VAL A 115 -37.55 16.94 32.18
CA VAL A 115 -38.06 15.60 32.51
C VAL A 115 -36.95 14.73 33.10
N MET A 116 -35.71 14.86 32.63
CA MET A 116 -34.56 14.18 33.25
C MET A 116 -34.34 14.64 34.71
N ASP A 117 -34.52 15.92 35.01
CA ASP A 117 -34.39 16.46 36.36
C ASP A 117 -35.55 16.07 37.28
N GLU A 118 -36.75 15.91 36.73
CA GLU A 118 -37.88 15.27 37.43
C GLU A 118 -37.60 13.79 37.71
N ALA A 119 -37.08 13.05 36.72
CA ALA A 119 -36.67 11.65 36.86
C ALA A 119 -35.68 11.46 38.01
N ARG A 120 -34.64 12.30 38.08
CA ARG A 120 -33.64 12.27 39.16
C ARG A 120 -34.24 12.53 40.55
N ARG A 121 -35.22 13.44 40.66
CA ARG A 121 -35.84 13.81 41.95
C ARG A 121 -36.98 12.90 42.39
N SER A 122 -37.56 12.14 41.47
CA SER A 122 -38.73 11.30 41.74
C SER A 122 -38.46 10.14 42.71
N GLY A 123 -37.20 9.71 42.84
CA GLY A 123 -36.83 8.50 43.55
C GLY A 123 -37.27 7.20 42.86
N ALA A 124 -37.81 7.27 41.63
CA ALA A 124 -38.27 6.10 40.88
C ALA A 124 -37.14 5.38 40.12
N PHE A 125 -36.01 6.05 39.90
CA PHE A 125 -34.90 5.56 39.10
C PHE A 125 -33.59 5.58 39.91
N ASP A 126 -32.76 4.55 39.74
CA ASP A 126 -31.39 4.47 40.27
C ASP A 126 -30.40 5.26 39.40
N TYR A 127 -30.75 5.49 38.13
CA TYR A 127 -29.84 6.08 37.16
C TYR A 127 -30.60 6.80 36.07
N VAL A 128 -30.10 7.98 35.66
CA VAL A 128 -30.66 8.82 34.59
C VAL A 128 -29.52 9.47 33.80
N SER A 129 -29.47 9.24 32.49
CA SER A 129 -28.42 9.79 31.62
C SER A 129 -28.93 10.12 30.22
N HIS A 130 -28.28 11.07 29.55
CA HIS A 130 -28.58 11.38 28.15
C HIS A 130 -28.33 10.14 27.27
N VAL A 131 -29.03 10.03 26.15
CA VAL A 131 -28.60 9.17 25.04
C VAL A 131 -27.68 9.98 24.14
N TYR A 132 -26.65 9.35 23.63
CA TYR A 132 -25.66 9.99 22.79
C TYR A 132 -25.64 9.40 21.38
N GLN A 133 -24.98 10.09 20.48
CA GLN A 133 -24.56 9.60 19.17
C GLN A 133 -23.11 10.03 18.94
N TYR A 134 -22.41 9.37 18.03
CA TYR A 134 -21.08 9.82 17.62
C TYR A 134 -21.19 11.14 16.85
N GLN A 135 -20.29 12.08 17.11
CA GLN A 135 -20.28 13.36 16.41
C GLN A 135 -20.17 13.14 14.89
N GLY A 136 -21.06 13.77 14.13
CA GLY A 136 -21.10 13.60 12.66
C GLY A 136 -21.66 12.26 12.15
N GLN A 137 -22.12 11.35 13.03
CA GLN A 137 -22.72 10.06 12.65
C GLN A 137 -24.08 9.85 13.34
N GLY A 138 -25.10 10.58 12.88
CA GLY A 138 -26.43 10.61 13.51
C GLY A 138 -27.27 9.32 13.47
N ALA A 139 -26.71 8.19 13.00
CA ALA A 139 -27.43 6.91 12.88
C ALA A 139 -27.20 5.98 14.09
N THR A 140 -26.06 6.09 14.78
CA THR A 140 -25.67 5.17 15.85
C THR A 140 -25.97 5.73 17.22
N ARG A 141 -26.82 5.05 17.98
CA ARG A 141 -27.15 5.42 19.36
C ARG A 141 -26.16 4.78 20.34
N VAL A 142 -25.64 5.60 21.24
CA VAL A 142 -24.74 5.22 22.33
C VAL A 142 -25.48 5.42 23.65
N TYR A 143 -25.76 4.32 24.34
CA TYR A 143 -26.37 4.34 25.66
C TYR A 143 -25.29 4.18 26.73
N LEU A 144 -25.24 5.10 27.70
CA LEU A 144 -24.29 4.96 28.81
C LEU A 144 -24.93 4.19 29.95
N GLY A 145 -24.29 3.10 30.36
CA GLY A 145 -24.55 2.42 31.62
C GLY A 145 -24.03 3.22 32.82
N ASP A 146 -24.36 2.75 34.00
CA ASP A 146 -23.97 3.32 35.30
C ASP A 146 -22.67 2.71 35.86
N GLU A 147 -21.89 2.04 35.03
CA GLU A 147 -20.62 1.45 35.44
C GLU A 147 -19.46 2.18 34.77
N VAL A 148 -18.35 2.28 35.50
CA VAL A 148 -17.07 2.82 35.02
C VAL A 148 -15.97 1.83 35.38
N THR A 149 -15.15 1.49 34.40
CA THR A 149 -13.94 0.68 34.61
C THR A 149 -12.79 1.64 34.90
N ILE A 150 -12.08 1.45 36.00
CA ILE A 150 -10.96 2.30 36.39
C ILE A 150 -9.71 1.43 36.53
N VAL A 151 -8.62 1.86 35.89
CA VAL A 151 -7.28 1.27 36.05
C VAL A 151 -6.43 2.26 36.83
N PHE A 152 -5.94 1.84 38.00
CA PHE A 152 -5.04 2.65 38.83
C PHE A 152 -3.58 2.28 38.59
N HIS A 153 -2.67 3.17 38.97
CA HIS A 153 -1.25 2.89 38.92
C HIS A 153 -0.91 1.62 39.74
N PRO A 154 -0.05 0.70 39.24
CA PRO A 154 0.23 -0.58 39.91
C PRO A 154 0.84 -0.45 41.32
N THR A 155 1.50 0.67 41.61
CA THR A 155 2.11 0.93 42.92
C THR A 155 1.13 1.51 43.94
N LEU A 156 -0.10 1.80 43.54
CA LEU A 156 -1.11 2.37 44.43
C LEU A 156 -1.63 1.29 45.40
N VAL A 157 -1.60 1.60 46.69
CA VAL A 157 -2.10 0.68 47.73
C VAL A 157 -3.62 0.69 47.79
N ALA A 158 -4.22 -0.44 48.21
CA ALA A 158 -5.67 -0.63 48.24
C ALA A 158 -6.42 0.50 48.98
N GLN A 159 -5.89 0.99 50.09
CA GLN A 159 -6.50 2.08 50.85
C GLN A 159 -6.62 3.39 50.05
N ALA A 160 -5.64 3.68 49.16
CA ALA A 160 -5.66 4.87 48.32
C ALA A 160 -6.61 4.69 47.11
N VAL A 161 -6.68 3.48 46.54
CA VAL A 161 -7.68 3.10 45.54
C VAL A 161 -9.10 3.33 46.09
N ASP A 162 -9.37 2.81 47.30
CA ASP A 162 -10.66 2.93 47.96
C ASP A 162 -11.00 4.38 48.27
N ALA A 163 -10.04 5.19 48.70
CA ALA A 163 -10.25 6.61 48.99
C ALA A 163 -10.67 7.40 47.73
N ILE A 164 -10.04 7.15 46.58
CA ILE A 164 -10.40 7.81 45.31
C ILE A 164 -11.81 7.43 44.87
N ALA A 165 -12.14 6.14 44.89
CA ALA A 165 -13.46 5.67 44.51
C ALA A 165 -14.57 6.16 45.46
N GLN A 166 -14.34 6.09 46.78
CA GLN A 166 -15.30 6.56 47.78
C GLN A 166 -15.48 8.08 47.73
N GLY A 167 -14.43 8.85 47.42
CA GLY A 167 -14.50 10.30 47.25
C GLY A 167 -15.47 10.76 46.16
N LEU A 168 -15.73 9.90 45.17
CA LEU A 168 -16.70 10.15 44.09
C LEU A 168 -18.04 9.42 44.30
N GLY A 169 -18.23 8.75 45.44
CA GLY A 169 -19.44 7.99 45.73
C GLY A 169 -19.60 6.71 44.89
N LEU A 170 -18.51 6.19 44.33
CA LEU A 170 -18.50 4.97 43.51
C LEU A 170 -18.57 3.72 44.39
N VAL A 171 -19.32 2.72 43.94
CA VAL A 171 -19.49 1.43 44.62
C VAL A 171 -18.75 0.35 43.85
N LEU A 172 -17.83 -0.37 44.51
CA LEU A 172 -17.10 -1.46 43.86
C LEU A 172 -18.04 -2.58 43.43
N VAL A 173 -17.99 -2.96 42.16
CA VAL A 173 -18.73 -4.12 41.62
C VAL A 173 -17.85 -5.36 41.69
N LYS A 174 -16.67 -5.31 41.05
CA LYS A 174 -15.67 -6.38 41.05
C LYS A 174 -14.32 -5.89 40.52
N PRO A 175 -13.22 -6.60 40.84
CA PRO A 175 -11.97 -6.49 40.09
C PRO A 175 -12.16 -6.88 38.61
N LEU A 176 -11.32 -6.32 37.73
CA LEU A 176 -11.27 -6.70 36.33
C LEU A 176 -10.22 -7.81 36.13
N ASP A 177 -10.67 -8.99 35.74
CA ASP A 177 -9.80 -10.16 35.57
C ASP A 177 -8.71 -9.90 34.52
N GLY A 178 -7.47 -10.28 34.84
CA GLY A 178 -6.33 -10.18 33.93
C GLY A 178 -5.61 -8.81 33.92
N ILE A 179 -6.11 -7.79 34.62
CA ILE A 179 -5.46 -6.48 34.73
C ILE A 179 -5.26 -6.10 36.21
N PRO A 180 -4.02 -6.03 36.72
CA PRO A 180 -3.76 -5.61 38.09
C PRO A 180 -4.24 -4.18 38.38
N ASN A 181 -4.77 -3.93 39.58
CA ASN A 181 -5.30 -2.63 40.00
C ASN A 181 -6.39 -2.05 39.06
N ALA A 182 -7.11 -2.91 38.37
CA ALA A 182 -8.27 -2.55 37.57
C ALA A 182 -9.56 -3.04 38.21
N PHE A 183 -10.57 -2.18 38.26
CA PHE A 183 -11.83 -2.46 38.94
C PHE A 183 -13.01 -1.88 38.16
N ILE A 184 -14.14 -2.57 38.24
CA ILE A 184 -15.43 -2.07 37.76
C ILE A 184 -16.15 -1.47 38.95
N TYR A 185 -16.50 -0.20 38.84
CA TYR A 185 -17.31 0.52 39.81
C TYR A 185 -18.66 0.89 39.23
N ARG A 186 -19.65 1.00 40.10
CA ARG A 186 -20.99 1.47 39.80
C ARG A 186 -21.22 2.85 40.39
N LEU A 187 -21.87 3.72 39.64
CA LEU A 187 -22.37 5.00 40.11
C LEU A 187 -23.51 4.77 41.12
N SER A 188 -23.61 5.62 42.14
CA SER A 188 -24.68 5.57 43.15
C SER A 188 -25.42 6.90 43.25
N ASP A 189 -26.49 6.94 44.04
CA ASP A 189 -27.24 8.17 44.38
C ASP A 189 -26.33 9.27 45.00
N ARG A 190 -25.10 8.91 45.43
CA ARG A 190 -24.08 9.85 45.95
C ARG A 190 -23.12 10.37 44.87
N THR A 191 -23.26 9.95 43.62
CA THR A 191 -22.38 10.35 42.52
C THR A 191 -22.99 11.57 41.79
N PRO A 192 -22.39 12.78 41.90
CA PRO A 192 -23.01 14.01 41.41
C PRO A 192 -22.91 14.22 39.88
N LEU A 193 -22.21 13.33 39.18
CA LEU A 193 -21.82 13.49 37.78
C LEU A 193 -22.24 12.27 36.95
N ASN A 194 -22.47 12.49 35.65
CA ASN A 194 -22.72 11.40 34.71
C ASN A 194 -21.44 10.59 34.45
N PRO A 195 -21.53 9.37 33.90
CA PRO A 195 -20.37 8.50 33.69
C PRO A 195 -19.23 9.14 32.88
N LEU A 196 -19.52 9.93 31.83
CA LEU A 196 -18.49 10.62 31.05
C LEU A 196 -17.74 11.62 31.92
N LYS A 197 -18.48 12.45 32.66
CA LYS A 197 -17.89 13.44 33.55
C LYS A 197 -17.05 12.79 34.64
N ILE A 198 -17.51 11.69 35.23
CA ILE A 198 -16.73 10.92 36.21
C ILE A 198 -15.44 10.40 35.60
N ALA A 199 -15.51 9.73 34.45
CA ALA A 199 -14.34 9.18 33.80
C ALA A 199 -13.33 10.27 33.43
N ASN A 200 -13.79 11.36 32.81
CA ASN A 200 -12.93 12.47 32.42
C ASN A 200 -12.34 13.22 33.63
N THR A 201 -13.08 13.35 34.73
CA THR A 201 -12.57 13.94 35.98
C THR A 201 -11.52 13.03 36.62
N LEU A 202 -11.73 11.71 36.61
CA LEU A 202 -10.79 10.73 37.15
C LEU A 202 -9.44 10.77 36.43
N LEU A 203 -9.43 11.06 35.13
CA LEU A 203 -8.19 11.17 34.34
C LEU A 203 -7.33 12.39 34.71
N GLU A 204 -7.87 13.38 35.41
CA GLU A 204 -7.06 14.48 35.96
C GLU A 204 -6.23 14.01 37.17
N ASN A 205 -6.60 12.89 37.79
CA ASN A 205 -5.86 12.33 38.91
C ASN A 205 -4.69 11.46 38.40
N PRO A 206 -3.43 11.82 38.71
CA PRO A 206 -2.25 11.08 38.21
C PRO A 206 -2.16 9.64 38.73
N ALA A 207 -2.96 9.26 39.73
CA ALA A 207 -3.05 7.90 40.22
C ALA A 207 -3.93 6.99 39.35
N VAL A 208 -4.71 7.57 38.43
CA VAL A 208 -5.61 6.87 37.49
C VAL A 208 -4.94 6.82 36.12
N LEU A 209 -4.78 5.61 35.58
CA LEU A 209 -4.21 5.37 34.25
C LEU A 209 -5.28 5.40 33.16
N SER A 210 -6.47 4.88 33.47
CA SER A 210 -7.63 4.99 32.59
C SER A 210 -8.93 4.94 33.38
N ALA A 211 -9.96 5.60 32.87
CA ALA A 211 -11.33 5.51 33.38
C ALA A 211 -12.29 5.46 32.19
N GLU A 212 -13.07 4.39 32.07
CA GLU A 212 -13.88 4.11 30.88
C GLU A 212 -15.35 3.84 31.26
N PRO A 213 -16.29 4.69 30.82
CA PRO A 213 -17.72 4.46 31.01
C PRO A 213 -18.21 3.23 30.24
N ASN A 214 -19.11 2.45 30.84
CA ASN A 214 -19.77 1.34 30.16
C ASN A 214 -20.74 1.87 29.09
N ALA A 215 -20.41 1.67 27.81
CA ALA A 215 -21.22 2.12 26.68
C ALA A 215 -21.84 0.93 25.93
N ILE A 216 -23.17 0.97 25.81
CA ILE A 216 -24.05 -0.10 25.33
C ILE A 216 -24.57 0.27 23.93
N LEU A 217 -24.49 -0.69 23.00
CA LEU A 217 -24.90 -0.58 21.60
C LEU A 217 -25.72 -1.80 21.19
N GLU A 218 -26.61 -1.66 20.21
CA GLU A 218 -27.38 -2.78 19.65
C GLU A 218 -26.52 -3.66 18.73
N SER A 219 -26.66 -4.98 18.83
CA SER A 219 -26.07 -5.92 17.88
C SER A 219 -26.97 -6.11 16.64
N GLN A 220 -26.37 -6.33 15.47
CA GLN A 220 -27.10 -6.68 14.24
C GLN A 220 -26.81 -8.14 13.82
N PRO A 221 -27.80 -8.88 13.28
CA PRO A 221 -27.54 -10.16 12.64
C PRO A 221 -26.82 -9.96 11.30
N PHE A 222 -25.83 -10.82 11.01
CA PHE A 222 -25.08 -10.80 9.75
C PHE A 222 -25.96 -11.22 8.56
N TYR A 223 -25.71 -10.64 7.39
CA TYR A 223 -26.45 -10.90 6.15
C TYR A 223 -26.30 -12.35 5.65
N ARG A 224 -27.38 -12.92 5.10
CA ARG A 224 -27.40 -14.23 4.44
C ARG A 224 -28.21 -14.23 3.14
N PRO A 225 -27.69 -14.82 2.05
CA PRO A 225 -28.43 -15.06 0.81
C PRO A 225 -29.65 -15.96 1.03
N ARG A 226 -30.64 -15.84 0.14
CA ARG A 226 -31.88 -16.63 0.18
C ARG A 226 -31.91 -17.75 -0.87
N ASP A 227 -30.87 -17.83 -1.69
CA ASP A 227 -30.71 -18.77 -2.78
C ASP A 227 -30.71 -20.22 -2.25
N GLY A 228 -31.51 -21.08 -2.89
CA GLY A 228 -31.90 -22.37 -2.33
C GLY A 228 -30.74 -23.34 -2.07
N PHE A 229 -29.63 -23.21 -2.80
CA PHE A 229 -28.44 -24.05 -2.64
C PHE A 229 -27.29 -23.36 -1.89
N TYR A 230 -27.49 -22.17 -1.33
CA TYR A 230 -26.45 -21.47 -0.55
C TYR A 230 -25.89 -22.33 0.59
N SER A 231 -26.73 -23.10 1.27
CA SER A 231 -26.28 -23.99 2.37
C SER A 231 -25.31 -25.09 1.92
N SER A 232 -25.26 -25.41 0.63
CA SER A 232 -24.32 -26.39 0.05
C SER A 232 -22.95 -25.77 -0.25
N GLN A 233 -22.84 -24.44 -0.28
CA GLN A 233 -21.62 -23.70 -0.63
C GLN A 233 -20.72 -23.46 0.59
N TRP A 234 -20.21 -24.56 1.16
CA TRP A 234 -19.42 -24.56 2.41
C TRP A 234 -18.23 -23.59 2.41
N TYR A 235 -17.70 -23.26 1.23
CA TYR A 235 -16.53 -22.39 1.05
C TYR A 235 -16.84 -20.90 1.26
N LEU A 236 -18.12 -20.49 1.19
CA LEU A 236 -18.54 -19.11 1.42
C LEU A 236 -18.70 -18.82 2.92
N GLN A 237 -19.44 -19.70 3.60
CA GLN A 237 -19.59 -19.69 5.06
C GLN A 237 -19.87 -21.11 5.57
N ASN A 238 -19.28 -21.48 6.71
CA ASN A 238 -19.64 -22.70 7.42
C ASN A 238 -19.34 -22.59 8.93
N ASN A 239 -19.95 -23.46 9.73
CA ASN A 239 -19.70 -23.58 11.17
C ASN A 239 -18.87 -24.83 11.54
N GLY A 240 -18.19 -25.45 10.55
CA GLY A 240 -17.50 -26.73 10.71
C GLY A 240 -18.43 -27.96 10.73
N GLY A 241 -17.83 -29.15 10.76
CA GLY A 241 -18.49 -30.45 10.73
C GLY A 241 -17.47 -31.60 10.60
N SER A 242 -17.94 -32.85 10.51
CA SER A 242 -17.07 -34.03 10.40
C SER A 242 -16.20 -34.05 9.13
N SER A 243 -16.63 -33.39 8.05
CA SER A 243 -15.94 -33.32 6.76
C SER A 243 -15.55 -31.88 6.35
N ILE A 244 -15.75 -30.91 7.25
CA ILE A 244 -15.48 -29.49 7.01
C ILE A 244 -14.86 -28.91 8.28
N SER A 245 -13.62 -28.45 8.22
CA SER A 245 -12.99 -27.77 9.35
C SER A 245 -13.59 -26.39 9.58
N ALA A 246 -13.76 -26.01 10.85
CA ALA A 246 -14.14 -24.65 11.19
C ALA A 246 -13.12 -23.65 10.60
N GLY A 247 -13.62 -22.56 10.03
CA GLY A 247 -12.78 -21.57 9.37
C GLY A 247 -12.17 -22.03 8.04
N SER A 248 -12.72 -23.04 7.37
CA SER A 248 -12.32 -23.41 6.00
C SER A 248 -12.95 -22.54 4.91
N HIS A 249 -14.02 -21.80 5.23
CA HIS A 249 -14.65 -20.80 4.37
C HIS A 249 -13.91 -19.46 4.30
N ILE A 250 -14.24 -18.59 3.34
CA ILE A 250 -13.58 -17.29 3.10
C ILE A 250 -14.15 -16.11 3.89
N ASP A 251 -15.03 -16.33 4.87
CA ASP A 251 -15.79 -15.27 5.58
C ASP A 251 -16.63 -14.37 4.62
N ALA A 252 -17.37 -14.96 3.68
CA ALA A 252 -18.12 -14.20 2.68
C ALA A 252 -19.28 -13.39 3.27
N GLU A 253 -20.06 -13.94 4.22
CA GLU A 253 -21.23 -13.25 4.83
C GLU A 253 -20.84 -11.88 5.42
N LYS A 254 -19.76 -11.85 6.20
CA LYS A 254 -19.26 -10.61 6.82
C LYS A 254 -18.75 -9.61 5.77
N ALA A 255 -18.20 -10.08 4.66
CA ALA A 255 -17.81 -9.22 3.55
C ALA A 255 -19.05 -8.61 2.87
N TRP A 256 -20.11 -9.41 2.70
CA TRP A 256 -21.38 -8.99 2.10
C TRP A 256 -22.18 -8.00 2.94
N ASP A 257 -21.98 -7.99 4.27
CA ASP A 257 -22.45 -6.90 5.13
C ASP A 257 -21.83 -5.53 4.77
N ILE A 258 -20.68 -5.52 4.07
CA ILE A 258 -20.00 -4.31 3.59
C ILE A 258 -20.34 -4.05 2.13
N THR A 259 -20.10 -5.03 1.25
CA THR A 259 -20.42 -4.98 -0.17
C THR A 259 -20.60 -6.37 -0.75
N ARG A 260 -21.54 -6.51 -1.69
CA ARG A 260 -21.82 -7.73 -2.46
C ARG A 260 -21.28 -7.66 -3.89
N GLY A 261 -20.47 -6.63 -4.18
CA GLY A 261 -20.05 -6.30 -5.53
C GLY A 261 -20.80 -5.10 -6.09
N ASP A 262 -20.26 -4.54 -7.17
CA ASP A 262 -20.87 -3.46 -7.95
C ASP A 262 -20.85 -3.82 -9.44
N ARG A 263 -21.93 -3.52 -10.17
CA ARG A 263 -22.07 -3.87 -11.59
C ARG A 263 -20.99 -3.23 -12.47
N SER A 264 -20.39 -2.12 -12.05
CA SER A 264 -19.27 -1.47 -12.74
C SER A 264 -17.95 -2.24 -12.60
N ILE A 265 -17.84 -3.18 -11.66
CA ILE A 265 -16.70 -4.08 -11.52
C ILE A 265 -16.96 -5.32 -12.37
N ILE A 266 -16.22 -5.43 -13.46
CA ILE A 266 -16.36 -6.51 -14.45
C ILE A 266 -15.36 -7.63 -14.15
N ILE A 267 -15.84 -8.86 -13.99
CA ILE A 267 -15.02 -10.06 -13.83
C ILE A 267 -15.02 -10.82 -15.15
N ALA A 268 -13.87 -10.85 -15.82
CA ALA A 268 -13.65 -11.68 -16.99
C ALA A 268 -13.34 -13.11 -16.57
N ILE A 269 -14.15 -14.06 -17.05
CA ILE A 269 -13.91 -15.49 -16.90
C ILE A 269 -13.47 -15.99 -18.27
N ALA A 270 -12.17 -16.23 -18.42
CA ALA A 270 -11.56 -16.72 -19.65
C ALA A 270 -11.34 -18.22 -19.57
N ASP A 271 -12.14 -18.99 -20.28
CA ASP A 271 -12.23 -20.45 -20.11
C ASP A 271 -12.69 -21.18 -21.41
N ASP A 272 -13.21 -22.40 -21.30
CA ASP A 272 -13.66 -23.27 -22.41
C ASP A 272 -15.04 -22.90 -23.00
N GLY A 273 -15.80 -22.07 -22.30
CA GLY A 273 -17.15 -21.62 -22.67
C GLY A 273 -18.04 -21.47 -21.43
N ILE A 274 -19.09 -20.66 -21.54
CA ILE A 274 -20.01 -20.43 -20.43
C ILE A 274 -21.44 -20.55 -20.94
N ASP A 275 -22.24 -21.41 -20.30
CA ASP A 275 -23.67 -21.51 -20.58
C ASP A 275 -24.39 -20.24 -20.12
N LEU A 276 -24.49 -19.27 -21.04
CA LEU A 276 -25.08 -17.97 -20.79
C LEU A 276 -26.59 -18.03 -20.55
N SER A 277 -27.23 -19.19 -20.72
CA SER A 277 -28.67 -19.37 -20.46
C SER A 277 -28.97 -19.79 -19.02
N HIS A 278 -27.93 -20.10 -18.23
CA HIS A 278 -28.09 -20.50 -16.84
C HIS A 278 -28.80 -19.38 -16.02
N PRO A 279 -29.85 -19.70 -15.22
CA PRO A 279 -30.61 -18.71 -14.44
C PRO A 279 -29.75 -17.80 -13.56
N ASP A 280 -28.69 -18.36 -12.95
CA ASP A 280 -27.76 -17.60 -12.09
C ASP A 280 -26.89 -16.58 -12.85
N PHE A 281 -27.00 -16.49 -14.18
CA PHE A 281 -26.36 -15.44 -14.99
C PHE A 281 -27.35 -14.47 -15.64
N GLN A 282 -28.65 -14.59 -15.37
CA GLN A 282 -29.70 -13.76 -16.01
C GLN A 282 -30.01 -12.42 -15.30
N GLY A 283 -29.18 -12.02 -14.33
CA GLY A 283 -29.33 -10.71 -13.68
C GLY A 283 -29.24 -9.56 -14.69
N THR A 284 -30.04 -8.51 -14.50
CA THR A 284 -29.97 -7.33 -15.38
C THR A 284 -28.58 -6.69 -15.32
N GLY A 285 -27.93 -6.56 -16.48
CA GLY A 285 -26.55 -6.06 -16.57
C GLY A 285 -25.50 -7.03 -16.03
N LYS A 286 -25.83 -8.32 -15.84
CA LYS A 286 -24.87 -9.35 -15.44
C LYS A 286 -23.87 -9.63 -16.55
N ILE A 287 -24.31 -10.02 -17.73
CA ILE A 287 -23.41 -10.37 -18.83
C ILE A 287 -23.04 -9.10 -19.61
N VAL A 288 -21.73 -8.88 -19.80
CA VAL A 288 -21.20 -7.73 -20.55
C VAL A 288 -20.02 -8.15 -21.44
N SER A 289 -19.90 -7.55 -22.62
CA SER A 289 -18.76 -7.72 -23.54
C SER A 289 -18.33 -9.20 -23.79
N PRO A 290 -19.26 -10.12 -24.11
CA PRO A 290 -18.92 -11.51 -24.39
C PRO A 290 -17.96 -11.62 -25.58
N LYS A 291 -17.05 -12.60 -25.57
CA LYS A 291 -16.13 -12.84 -26.68
C LYS A 291 -15.80 -14.31 -26.84
N ASP A 292 -15.97 -14.83 -28.05
CA ASP A 292 -15.42 -16.13 -28.45
C ASP A 292 -14.17 -15.88 -29.31
N PHE A 293 -13.02 -16.38 -28.87
CA PHE A 293 -11.78 -16.37 -29.66
C PHE A 293 -11.60 -17.63 -30.50
N LYS A 294 -12.24 -18.75 -30.13
CA LYS A 294 -12.16 -20.02 -30.86
C LYS A 294 -12.87 -19.94 -32.20
N ASP A 295 -14.10 -19.46 -32.19
CA ASP A 295 -14.94 -19.30 -33.39
C ASP A 295 -14.93 -17.85 -33.91
N ASN A 296 -14.20 -16.97 -33.20
CA ASN A 296 -14.01 -15.55 -33.50
C ASN A 296 -15.32 -14.74 -33.65
N ASP A 297 -16.27 -14.96 -32.76
CA ASP A 297 -17.53 -14.20 -32.69
C ASP A 297 -17.76 -13.63 -31.27
N PHE A 298 -19.01 -13.30 -30.92
CA PHE A 298 -19.40 -12.78 -29.61
C PHE A 298 -20.24 -13.77 -28.81
N ASN A 299 -20.21 -15.06 -29.16
CA ASN A 299 -21.05 -16.12 -28.61
C ASN A 299 -20.20 -17.20 -27.90
N PRO A 300 -19.74 -16.96 -26.66
CA PRO A 300 -18.82 -17.85 -25.94
C PRO A 300 -19.51 -19.07 -25.31
N LEU A 301 -20.48 -19.67 -26.02
CA LEU A 301 -21.20 -20.83 -25.53
C LEU A 301 -20.32 -22.09 -25.59
N PRO A 302 -20.55 -23.05 -24.68
CA PRO A 302 -19.95 -24.38 -24.77
C PRO A 302 -20.23 -25.04 -26.13
N GLY A 303 -19.18 -25.48 -26.82
CA GLY A 303 -19.30 -26.13 -28.13
C GLY A 303 -19.21 -27.65 -28.08
N THR A 304 -18.57 -28.22 -27.05
CA THR A 304 -18.43 -29.67 -26.87
C THR A 304 -19.01 -30.15 -25.54
N ARG A 305 -19.09 -31.47 -25.33
CA ARG A 305 -19.53 -32.04 -24.03
C ARG A 305 -18.54 -31.71 -22.91
N ASP A 306 -17.27 -31.56 -23.23
CA ASP A 306 -16.21 -31.32 -22.25
C ASP A 306 -16.11 -29.83 -21.86
N ASP A 307 -16.78 -28.93 -22.59
CA ASP A 307 -16.81 -27.48 -22.37
C ASP A 307 -17.72 -27.07 -21.17
N SER A 308 -17.57 -27.73 -20.02
CA SER A 308 -18.41 -27.48 -18.82
C SER A 308 -17.69 -26.66 -17.75
N HIS A 309 -16.38 -26.44 -17.90
CA HIS A 309 -15.52 -25.90 -16.86
C HIS A 309 -15.74 -24.41 -16.60
N GLY A 310 -15.86 -23.60 -17.65
CA GLY A 310 -16.07 -22.17 -17.56
C GLY A 310 -17.38 -21.78 -16.89
N THR A 311 -18.44 -22.56 -17.12
CA THR A 311 -19.74 -22.37 -16.45
C THR A 311 -19.60 -22.55 -14.93
N ALA A 312 -18.89 -23.58 -14.48
CA ALA A 312 -18.62 -23.81 -13.07
C ALA A 312 -17.74 -22.70 -12.45
N CYS A 313 -16.68 -22.26 -13.15
CA CYS A 313 -15.83 -21.15 -12.72
C CYS A 313 -16.62 -19.83 -12.59
N ALA A 314 -17.50 -19.52 -13.55
CA ALA A 314 -18.34 -18.33 -13.51
C ALA A 314 -19.32 -18.37 -12.33
N GLY A 315 -19.90 -19.54 -12.04
CA GLY A 315 -20.77 -19.71 -10.88
C GLY A 315 -20.10 -19.37 -9.56
N VAL A 316 -18.88 -19.89 -9.36
CA VAL A 316 -18.09 -19.63 -8.13
C VAL A 316 -17.80 -18.14 -7.97
N ALA A 317 -17.37 -17.47 -9.04
CA ALA A 317 -16.98 -16.07 -8.96
C ALA A 317 -18.18 -15.11 -8.83
N VAL A 318 -19.24 -15.32 -9.62
CA VAL A 318 -20.17 -14.24 -9.99
C VAL A 318 -21.62 -14.70 -10.27
N ALA A 319 -22.03 -15.90 -9.86
CA ALA A 319 -23.47 -16.24 -9.87
C ALA A 319 -24.31 -15.17 -9.14
N GLU A 320 -25.45 -14.82 -9.72
CA GLU A 320 -26.39 -13.81 -9.24
C GLU A 320 -27.02 -14.24 -7.91
N GLU A 321 -27.19 -13.30 -6.98
CA GLU A 321 -28.07 -13.49 -5.83
C GLU A 321 -29.51 -13.16 -6.27
N ASN A 322 -30.26 -14.17 -6.71
CA ASN A 322 -31.60 -14.01 -7.28
C ASN A 322 -32.71 -14.70 -6.46
N GLY A 323 -32.34 -15.37 -5.36
CA GLY A 323 -33.25 -16.11 -4.48
C GLY A 323 -33.50 -17.56 -4.94
N SER A 324 -32.78 -18.04 -5.95
CA SER A 324 -32.82 -19.39 -6.50
C SER A 324 -31.40 -19.83 -6.86
N GLY A 325 -31.17 -21.13 -7.07
CA GLY A 325 -29.85 -21.61 -7.45
C GLY A 325 -28.77 -21.38 -6.36
N ILE A 326 -27.58 -20.96 -6.80
CA ILE A 326 -26.43 -20.65 -5.95
C ILE A 326 -26.14 -19.14 -5.93
N VAL A 327 -25.16 -18.72 -5.14
CA VAL A 327 -24.63 -17.34 -5.15
C VAL A 327 -23.12 -17.33 -5.36
N GLY A 328 -22.62 -16.46 -6.22
CA GLY A 328 -21.17 -16.30 -6.42
C GLY A 328 -20.52 -15.55 -5.26
N VAL A 329 -19.18 -15.51 -5.22
CA VAL A 329 -18.45 -14.68 -4.23
C VAL A 329 -18.79 -13.19 -4.39
N ALA A 330 -18.89 -12.70 -5.63
CA ALA A 330 -19.21 -11.30 -5.94
C ALA A 330 -20.51 -11.19 -6.77
N PRO A 331 -21.68 -11.49 -6.18
CA PRO A 331 -22.91 -11.73 -6.93
C PRO A 331 -23.45 -10.50 -7.65
N ARG A 332 -23.04 -9.28 -7.25
CA ARG A 332 -23.47 -8.03 -7.89
C ARG A 332 -22.50 -7.47 -8.94
N CYS A 333 -21.35 -8.12 -9.14
CA CYS A 333 -20.42 -7.78 -10.20
C CYS A 333 -20.89 -8.29 -11.57
N ALA A 334 -20.46 -7.62 -12.64
CA ALA A 334 -20.73 -8.06 -14.00
C ALA A 334 -19.77 -9.18 -14.43
N LEU A 335 -20.25 -10.08 -15.28
CA LEU A 335 -19.55 -11.20 -15.90
C LEU A 335 -19.18 -10.82 -17.34
N MET A 336 -17.90 -10.89 -17.68
CA MET A 336 -17.41 -10.88 -19.05
C MET A 336 -17.04 -12.31 -19.45
N PRO A 337 -17.92 -13.03 -20.17
CA PRO A 337 -17.64 -14.41 -20.56
C PRO A 337 -16.71 -14.44 -21.77
N ILE A 338 -15.58 -15.13 -21.64
CA ILE A 338 -14.58 -15.26 -22.70
C ILE A 338 -14.31 -16.75 -22.96
N ARG A 339 -14.54 -17.18 -24.20
CA ARG A 339 -14.16 -18.51 -24.67
C ARG A 339 -12.80 -18.44 -25.36
N THR A 340 -11.83 -19.17 -24.84
CA THR A 340 -10.46 -19.22 -25.35
C THR A 340 -10.37 -20.10 -26.60
N THR A 341 -9.31 -19.92 -27.39
CA THR A 341 -9.04 -20.77 -28.58
C THR A 341 -8.76 -22.24 -28.22
N GLY A 342 -8.42 -22.52 -26.96
CA GLY A 342 -7.86 -23.79 -26.51
C GLY A 342 -6.36 -23.95 -26.82
N TYR A 343 -5.74 -22.97 -27.47
CA TYR A 343 -4.31 -22.94 -27.80
C TYR A 343 -3.62 -21.73 -27.17
N LEU A 344 -2.33 -21.87 -26.86
CA LEU A 344 -1.53 -20.84 -26.17
C LEU A 344 -0.47 -20.23 -27.09
N ASP A 345 -0.89 -19.74 -28.25
CA ASP A 345 -0.02 -18.95 -29.14
C ASP A 345 0.07 -17.48 -28.69
N ASP A 346 1.08 -16.78 -29.21
CA ASP A 346 1.36 -15.40 -28.82
C ASP A 346 0.23 -14.42 -29.16
N GLN A 347 -0.45 -14.63 -30.29
CA GLN A 347 -1.51 -13.74 -30.75
C GLN A 347 -2.77 -13.95 -29.93
N ALA A 348 -3.20 -15.20 -29.73
CA ALA A 348 -4.40 -15.49 -28.95
C ALA A 348 -4.31 -14.98 -27.51
N VAL A 349 -3.15 -15.16 -26.85
CA VAL A 349 -2.93 -14.65 -25.49
C VAL A 349 -2.95 -13.12 -25.46
N GLU A 350 -2.30 -12.46 -26.42
CA GLU A 350 -2.30 -11.00 -26.51
C GLU A 350 -3.71 -10.44 -26.75
N GLU A 351 -4.44 -10.98 -27.71
CA GLU A 351 -5.80 -10.56 -28.05
C GLU A 351 -6.77 -10.75 -26.87
N LEU A 352 -6.63 -11.83 -26.11
CA LEU A 352 -7.42 -12.08 -24.90
C LEU A 352 -7.23 -10.96 -23.86
N PHE A 353 -5.98 -10.65 -23.52
CA PHE A 353 -5.70 -9.63 -22.51
C PHE A 353 -5.99 -8.20 -23.02
N ASP A 354 -5.74 -7.92 -24.29
CA ASP A 354 -6.08 -6.64 -24.91
C ASP A 354 -7.62 -6.44 -24.99
N TRP A 355 -8.40 -7.50 -25.23
CA TRP A 355 -9.87 -7.45 -25.12
C TRP A 355 -10.32 -7.13 -23.69
N CYS A 356 -9.79 -7.85 -22.69
CA CYS A 356 -10.08 -7.58 -21.29
C CYS A 356 -9.82 -6.11 -20.92
N VAL A 357 -8.66 -5.58 -21.31
CA VAL A 357 -8.27 -4.18 -21.04
C VAL A 357 -9.21 -3.20 -21.74
N SER A 358 -9.42 -3.37 -23.05
CA SER A 358 -10.23 -2.45 -23.88
C SER A 358 -11.71 -2.46 -23.50
N ARG A 359 -12.21 -3.55 -22.92
CA ARG A 359 -13.60 -3.69 -22.45
C ARG A 359 -13.77 -3.43 -20.96
N GLY A 360 -12.72 -2.97 -20.27
CA GLY A 360 -12.80 -2.52 -18.89
C GLY A 360 -12.91 -3.63 -17.84
N ALA A 361 -12.41 -4.84 -18.14
CA ALA A 361 -12.31 -5.90 -17.15
C ALA A 361 -11.57 -5.39 -15.91
N ALA A 362 -12.17 -5.56 -14.74
CA ALA A 362 -11.56 -5.19 -13.47
C ALA A 362 -10.67 -6.32 -12.92
N VAL A 363 -11.15 -7.55 -13.10
CA VAL A 363 -10.49 -8.80 -12.71
C VAL A 363 -10.55 -9.77 -13.88
N VAL A 364 -9.47 -10.50 -14.15
CA VAL A 364 -9.39 -11.56 -15.15
C VAL A 364 -9.04 -12.87 -14.45
N SER A 365 -9.92 -13.85 -14.52
CA SER A 365 -9.74 -15.19 -13.95
C SER A 365 -9.40 -16.18 -15.05
N CYS A 366 -8.25 -16.85 -14.90
CA CYS A 366 -7.76 -17.86 -15.83
C CYS A 366 -7.56 -19.19 -15.09
N SER A 367 -8.55 -20.07 -15.18
CA SER A 367 -8.53 -21.40 -14.56
C SER A 367 -7.91 -22.47 -15.48
N TRP A 368 -6.98 -22.06 -16.34
CA TRP A 368 -6.27 -22.91 -17.30
C TRP A 368 -4.77 -22.64 -17.24
N GLY A 369 -3.99 -23.53 -17.86
CA GLY A 369 -2.54 -23.41 -17.96
C GLY A 369 -2.01 -24.22 -19.14
N PRO A 370 -0.72 -24.13 -19.43
CA PRO A 370 -0.12 -24.88 -20.52
C PRO A 370 -0.18 -26.37 -20.25
N GLY A 371 -0.60 -27.15 -21.26
CA GLY A 371 -0.43 -28.61 -21.30
C GLY A 371 1.03 -29.01 -21.56
N SER A 372 1.97 -28.36 -20.86
CA SER A 372 3.41 -28.55 -20.99
C SER A 372 4.07 -28.55 -19.62
N ILE A 373 5.18 -29.28 -19.52
CA ILE A 373 6.00 -29.40 -18.31
C ILE A 373 6.80 -28.10 -18.07
N TYR A 374 7.39 -27.58 -19.14
CA TYR A 374 8.21 -26.37 -19.11
C TYR A 374 7.70 -25.37 -20.15
N PHE A 375 7.05 -24.32 -19.67
CA PHE A 375 6.44 -23.28 -20.52
C PHE A 375 6.90 -21.88 -20.10
N PRO A 376 8.02 -21.39 -20.66
CA PRO A 376 8.42 -20.01 -20.51
C PRO A 376 7.53 -19.11 -21.38
N LEU A 377 7.09 -17.98 -20.83
CA LEU A 377 6.33 -17.01 -21.61
C LEU A 377 7.22 -16.30 -22.62
N SER A 378 6.71 -16.13 -23.85
CA SER A 378 7.35 -15.28 -24.85
C SER A 378 7.37 -13.82 -24.38
N THR A 379 8.20 -12.98 -25.01
CA THR A 379 8.19 -11.54 -24.73
C THR A 379 6.82 -10.92 -25.00
N ARG A 380 6.08 -11.40 -26.00
CA ARG A 380 4.71 -10.93 -26.30
C ARG A 380 3.74 -11.26 -25.18
N GLN A 381 3.72 -12.51 -24.74
CA GLN A 381 2.84 -12.98 -23.67
C GLN A 381 3.14 -12.29 -22.32
N ARG A 382 4.42 -12.15 -21.95
CA ARG A 382 4.82 -11.38 -20.76
C ARG A 382 4.38 -9.92 -20.85
N ALA A 383 4.61 -9.29 -22.00
CA ALA A 383 4.22 -7.90 -22.20
C ALA A 383 2.70 -7.71 -22.13
N ALA A 384 1.90 -8.62 -22.72
CA ALA A 384 0.45 -8.58 -22.64
C ALA A 384 -0.06 -8.65 -21.18
N LEU A 385 0.49 -9.59 -20.38
CA LEU A 385 0.15 -9.70 -18.95
C LEU A 385 0.53 -8.44 -18.17
N SER A 386 1.78 -7.96 -18.31
CA SER A 386 2.22 -6.75 -17.61
C SER A 386 1.44 -5.51 -18.05
N ARG A 387 1.11 -5.36 -19.35
CA ARG A 387 0.25 -4.27 -19.83
C ARG A 387 -1.13 -4.35 -19.22
N ALA A 388 -1.77 -5.53 -19.22
CA ALA A 388 -3.09 -5.68 -18.60
C ALA A 388 -3.05 -5.35 -17.11
N ALA A 389 -2.03 -5.83 -16.38
CA ALA A 389 -1.87 -5.62 -14.95
C ALA A 389 -1.44 -4.19 -14.55
N THR A 390 -1.05 -3.33 -15.49
CA THR A 390 -0.58 -1.96 -15.19
C THR A 390 -1.36 -0.86 -15.91
N GLN A 391 -1.84 -1.11 -17.12
CA GLN A 391 -2.50 -0.10 -17.98
C GLN A 391 -4.02 -0.21 -17.98
N GLY A 392 -4.57 -1.40 -17.66
CA GLY A 392 -6.01 -1.62 -17.51
C GLY A 392 -6.66 -0.65 -16.52
N ARG A 393 -7.98 -0.43 -16.62
CA ARG A 393 -8.74 0.46 -15.71
C ARG A 393 -8.09 1.85 -15.54
N ASN A 394 -7.69 2.48 -16.65
CA ASN A 394 -7.05 3.80 -16.69
C ASN A 394 -5.72 3.87 -15.90
N GLY A 395 -4.81 2.91 -16.12
CA GLY A 395 -3.51 2.88 -15.45
C GLY A 395 -3.50 2.29 -14.04
N LYS A 396 -4.63 1.73 -13.58
CA LYS A 396 -4.72 1.01 -12.30
C LYS A 396 -4.39 -0.49 -12.44
N GLY A 397 -4.48 -1.03 -13.65
CA GLY A 397 -4.30 -2.45 -13.96
C GLY A 397 -5.53 -3.31 -13.69
N CYS A 398 -5.74 -4.31 -14.55
CA CYS A 398 -6.62 -5.44 -14.29
C CYS A 398 -5.99 -6.37 -13.24
N VAL A 399 -6.75 -6.85 -12.27
CA VAL A 399 -6.27 -7.90 -11.36
C VAL A 399 -6.27 -9.23 -12.12
N ILE A 400 -5.10 -9.83 -12.34
CA ILE A 400 -4.98 -11.08 -13.09
C ILE A 400 -4.77 -12.24 -12.12
N VAL A 401 -5.63 -13.25 -12.19
CA VAL A 401 -5.63 -14.42 -11.30
C VAL A 401 -5.45 -15.68 -12.14
N PHE A 402 -4.47 -16.52 -11.78
CA PHE A 402 -4.22 -17.80 -12.44
C PHE A 402 -4.24 -18.97 -11.45
N ALA A 403 -4.82 -20.08 -11.87
CA ALA A 403 -4.69 -21.36 -11.19
C ALA A 403 -3.24 -21.87 -11.20
N ALA A 404 -2.75 -22.38 -10.07
CA ALA A 404 -1.36 -22.87 -9.97
C ALA A 404 -1.11 -24.18 -10.76
N GLY A 405 -2.16 -24.97 -11.01
CA GLY A 405 -2.12 -26.27 -11.70
C GLY A 405 -2.34 -27.47 -10.77
N ASN A 406 -2.59 -28.63 -11.38
CA ASN A 406 -3.14 -29.83 -10.71
C ASN A 406 -2.22 -31.07 -10.75
N ALA A 407 -0.92 -30.88 -11.02
CA ALA A 407 0.05 -31.97 -11.16
C ALA A 407 0.81 -32.31 -9.86
N ASN A 408 0.57 -31.57 -8.77
CA ASN A 408 1.36 -31.59 -7.53
C ASN A 408 2.87 -31.38 -7.79
N ARG A 409 3.17 -30.44 -8.69
CA ARG A 409 4.53 -30.08 -9.10
C ARG A 409 4.83 -28.62 -8.76
N PRO A 410 6.12 -28.23 -8.70
CA PRO A 410 6.46 -26.84 -8.50
C PRO A 410 5.95 -25.99 -9.67
N VAL A 411 5.40 -24.82 -9.38
CA VAL A 411 5.08 -23.79 -10.39
C VAL A 411 6.35 -23.37 -11.14
N ASN A 412 7.48 -23.32 -10.44
CA ASN A 412 8.81 -23.12 -10.99
C ASN A 412 9.81 -23.91 -10.12
N GLY A 413 10.48 -24.90 -10.71
CA GLY A 413 11.49 -25.69 -10.01
C GLY A 413 11.73 -27.07 -10.62
N THR A 414 12.53 -27.90 -9.95
CA THR A 414 12.95 -29.20 -10.48
C THR A 414 12.44 -30.34 -9.61
N VAL A 415 11.97 -31.42 -10.25
CA VAL A 415 11.58 -32.68 -9.60
C VAL A 415 12.26 -33.84 -10.31
N ASN A 416 12.68 -34.86 -9.56
CA ASN A 416 13.20 -36.10 -10.14
C ASN A 416 12.04 -37.03 -10.51
N GLU A 417 11.70 -37.08 -11.80
CA GLU A 417 10.55 -37.80 -12.33
C GLU A 417 10.80 -39.30 -12.49
N GLN A 418 9.84 -40.11 -12.06
CA GLN A 418 9.91 -41.57 -12.13
C GLN A 418 8.50 -42.15 -12.32
N GLY A 419 8.41 -43.31 -12.98
CA GLY A 419 7.14 -44.05 -13.10
C GLY A 419 6.13 -43.50 -14.12
N TRP A 420 6.55 -42.60 -15.01
CA TRP A 420 5.67 -42.08 -16.07
C TRP A 420 5.41 -43.16 -17.14
N PRO A 421 4.15 -43.29 -17.64
CA PRO A 421 3.82 -44.16 -18.75
C PRO A 421 4.74 -43.90 -19.94
N ASN A 422 5.18 -44.96 -20.63
CA ASN A 422 6.08 -44.89 -21.78
C ASN A 422 7.39 -44.11 -21.54
N LYS A 423 7.76 -43.86 -20.27
CA LYS A 423 8.90 -43.01 -19.89
C LYS A 423 8.86 -41.61 -20.52
N VAL A 424 7.66 -41.04 -20.70
CA VAL A 424 7.51 -39.67 -21.26
C VAL A 424 8.28 -38.64 -20.42
N LEU A 425 8.38 -38.85 -19.11
CA LEU A 425 9.29 -38.11 -18.23
C LEU A 425 10.12 -39.07 -17.37
N SER A 426 11.41 -38.74 -17.21
CA SER A 426 12.32 -39.50 -16.37
C SER A 426 13.52 -38.66 -15.93
N GLY A 427 13.98 -38.85 -14.69
CA GLY A 427 15.13 -38.15 -14.15
C GLY A 427 14.83 -36.71 -13.74
N SER A 428 15.87 -35.93 -13.51
CA SER A 428 15.76 -34.52 -13.12
C SER A 428 15.06 -33.71 -14.22
N THR A 429 13.84 -33.27 -13.93
CA THR A 429 12.96 -32.55 -14.87
C THR A 429 12.63 -31.17 -14.32
N GLU A 430 12.82 -30.14 -15.14
CA GLU A 430 12.47 -28.76 -14.81
C GLU A 430 11.00 -28.50 -15.17
N TRP A 431 10.27 -27.93 -14.21
CA TRP A 431 8.88 -27.54 -14.33
C TRP A 431 8.77 -26.02 -14.30
N LEU A 432 7.99 -25.46 -15.21
CA LEU A 432 7.70 -24.04 -15.27
C LEU A 432 6.31 -23.77 -15.83
N SER A 433 5.43 -23.21 -15.00
CA SER A 433 4.18 -22.60 -15.43
C SER A 433 4.37 -21.09 -15.56
N GLY A 434 4.73 -20.63 -16.76
CA GLY A 434 5.09 -19.24 -17.01
C GLY A 434 4.02 -18.22 -16.61
N PHE A 435 2.74 -18.53 -16.79
CA PHE A 435 1.62 -17.67 -16.38
C PHE A 435 1.53 -17.52 -14.86
N ALA A 436 1.50 -18.63 -14.12
CA ALA A 436 1.44 -18.61 -12.66
C ALA A 436 2.75 -18.11 -12.02
N ALA A 437 3.89 -18.24 -12.70
CA ALA A 437 5.17 -17.71 -12.24
C ALA A 437 5.31 -16.19 -12.45
N HIS A 438 4.45 -15.57 -13.26
CA HIS A 438 4.56 -14.16 -13.62
C HIS A 438 4.34 -13.24 -12.40
N PRO A 439 5.21 -12.24 -12.15
CA PRO A 439 5.16 -11.43 -10.93
C PRO A 439 3.90 -10.58 -10.77
N ASP A 440 3.33 -10.12 -11.89
CA ASP A 440 2.10 -9.30 -11.91
C ASP A 440 0.80 -10.12 -11.74
N VAL A 441 0.91 -11.45 -11.69
CA VAL A 441 -0.23 -12.37 -11.55
C VAL A 441 -0.40 -12.82 -10.10
N ILE A 442 -1.64 -13.06 -9.69
CA ILE A 442 -1.96 -13.74 -8.43
C ILE A 442 -2.07 -15.24 -8.73
N ALA A 443 -1.05 -16.01 -8.34
CA ALA A 443 -1.06 -17.46 -8.49
C ALA A 443 -1.78 -18.13 -7.32
N VAL A 444 -2.79 -18.94 -7.62
CA VAL A 444 -3.72 -19.49 -6.64
C VAL A 444 -3.57 -21.00 -6.50
N SER A 445 -3.16 -21.45 -5.31
CA SER A 445 -3.16 -22.87 -4.94
C SER A 445 -4.47 -23.29 -4.26
N ALA A 446 -4.68 -24.60 -4.10
CA ALA A 446 -5.92 -25.16 -3.59
C ALA A 446 -5.79 -25.73 -2.17
N ALA A 447 -6.76 -25.39 -1.32
CA ALA A 447 -6.92 -25.93 0.03
C ALA A 447 -8.27 -26.65 0.18
N THR A 448 -8.29 -27.77 0.88
CA THR A 448 -9.49 -28.61 1.02
C THR A 448 -10.45 -28.04 2.07
N SER A 449 -11.67 -28.59 2.14
CA SER A 449 -12.63 -28.33 3.22
C SER A 449 -12.10 -28.60 4.63
N LEU A 450 -10.97 -29.31 4.75
CA LEU A 450 -10.31 -29.64 6.00
C LEU A 450 -9.12 -28.71 6.33
N ASN A 451 -8.98 -27.58 5.64
CA ASN A 451 -7.83 -26.66 5.76
C ASN A 451 -6.48 -27.35 5.51
N ARG A 452 -6.45 -28.30 4.57
CA ARG A 452 -5.25 -29.04 4.16
C ARG A 452 -4.90 -28.72 2.72
N LYS A 453 -3.66 -29.03 2.32
CA LYS A 453 -3.28 -28.94 0.91
C LYS A 453 -4.13 -29.95 0.11
N ALA A 454 -4.74 -29.49 -0.99
CA ALA A 454 -5.31 -30.42 -1.96
C ALA A 454 -4.18 -31.22 -2.61
N ALA A 455 -4.32 -32.55 -2.69
CA ALA A 455 -3.23 -33.43 -3.09
C ALA A 455 -2.68 -33.04 -4.47
N TYR A 456 -3.55 -32.72 -5.43
CA TYR A 456 -3.19 -32.27 -6.78
C TYR A 456 -2.53 -30.89 -6.85
N SER A 457 -2.66 -30.01 -5.85
CA SER A 457 -2.29 -28.60 -6.00
C SER A 457 -0.79 -28.46 -6.28
N ASN A 458 -0.44 -27.76 -7.36
CA ASN A 458 0.91 -27.28 -7.57
C ASN A 458 1.31 -26.30 -6.45
N TRP A 459 2.63 -26.16 -6.26
CA TRP A 459 3.22 -25.49 -5.11
C TRP A 459 4.47 -24.70 -5.50
N GLY A 460 5.03 -23.89 -4.60
CA GLY A 460 6.30 -23.19 -4.82
C GLY A 460 6.26 -21.74 -4.38
N ASP A 461 7.34 -21.02 -4.69
CA ASP A 461 7.58 -19.69 -4.14
C ASP A 461 6.80 -18.59 -4.88
N ASN A 462 6.19 -18.94 -6.03
CA ASN A 462 5.34 -18.04 -6.81
C ASN A 462 3.88 -18.01 -6.33
N ILE A 463 3.45 -18.95 -5.48
CA ILE A 463 2.07 -18.99 -4.97
C ILE A 463 1.80 -17.72 -4.16
N SER A 464 0.79 -16.95 -4.54
CA SER A 464 0.43 -15.72 -3.82
C SER A 464 -0.49 -16.04 -2.64
N VAL A 465 -1.59 -16.74 -2.89
CA VAL A 465 -2.57 -17.14 -1.88
C VAL A 465 -3.14 -18.52 -2.24
N CYS A 466 -3.84 -19.16 -1.30
CA CYS A 466 -4.68 -20.31 -1.59
C CYS A 466 -6.16 -19.98 -1.42
N ALA A 467 -7.02 -20.84 -1.97
CA ALA A 467 -8.46 -20.76 -1.75
C ALA A 467 -9.10 -22.15 -1.66
N PRO A 468 -10.32 -22.24 -1.07
CA PRO A 468 -11.09 -23.49 -0.97
C PRO A 468 -11.27 -24.22 -2.30
N SER A 469 -11.11 -25.54 -2.26
CA SER A 469 -11.36 -26.48 -3.36
C SER A 469 -11.62 -27.91 -2.84
N ASN A 470 -11.88 -28.84 -3.75
CA ASN A 470 -12.01 -30.27 -3.47
C ASN A 470 -10.64 -30.93 -3.19
N ASN A 471 -10.65 -32.24 -2.97
CA ASN A 471 -9.45 -33.05 -2.90
C ASN A 471 -9.54 -34.24 -3.87
N ALA A 472 -8.55 -34.38 -4.74
CA ALA A 472 -8.50 -35.43 -5.76
C ALA A 472 -7.05 -35.83 -6.06
N PRO A 473 -6.81 -37.01 -6.67
CA PRO A 473 -5.48 -37.41 -7.09
C PRO A 473 -4.86 -36.40 -8.08
N PRO A 474 -3.53 -36.15 -8.02
CA PRO A 474 -2.85 -35.26 -8.97
C PRO A 474 -2.90 -35.78 -10.41
N GLY A 475 -3.12 -34.90 -11.38
CA GLY A 475 -3.25 -35.26 -12.79
C GLY A 475 -2.82 -34.16 -13.76
N ILE A 476 -2.48 -34.56 -14.99
CA ILE A 476 -2.13 -33.68 -16.09
C ILE A 476 -2.56 -34.30 -17.42
N TRP A 477 -2.83 -33.46 -18.42
CA TRP A 477 -3.00 -33.90 -19.80
C TRP A 477 -1.72 -33.65 -20.59
N LEU A 478 -1.25 -34.65 -21.34
CA LEU A 478 -0.13 -34.55 -22.27
C LEU A 478 -0.56 -35.09 -23.65
N PRO A 479 -0.04 -34.54 -24.77
CA PRO A 479 -0.39 -35.02 -26.11
C PRO A 479 -0.16 -36.53 -26.31
N GLU A 480 0.93 -37.08 -25.76
CA GLU A 480 1.35 -38.46 -25.96
C GLU A 480 0.57 -39.46 -25.11
N THR A 481 -0.03 -39.03 -24.00
CA THR A 481 -0.68 -39.91 -23.03
C THR A 481 -2.14 -39.59 -22.77
N GLY A 482 -2.65 -38.46 -23.26
CA GLY A 482 -3.90 -37.88 -22.81
C GLY A 482 -3.87 -37.51 -21.32
N ALA A 483 -5.03 -37.47 -20.69
CA ALA A 483 -5.16 -37.23 -19.25
C ALA A 483 -4.67 -38.42 -18.44
N ILE A 484 -3.69 -38.19 -17.56
CA ILE A 484 -3.11 -39.22 -16.69
C ILE A 484 -2.98 -38.71 -15.26
N LEU A 485 -3.04 -39.64 -14.30
CA LEU A 485 -2.64 -39.37 -12.92
C LEU A 485 -1.12 -39.32 -12.84
N THR A 486 -0.58 -38.25 -12.26
CA THR A 486 0.87 -38.08 -12.19
C THR A 486 1.49 -39.10 -11.22
N PRO A 487 2.64 -39.70 -11.56
CA PRO A 487 3.35 -40.60 -10.67
C PRO A 487 4.21 -39.84 -9.64
N PRO A 488 4.55 -40.44 -8.48
CA PRO A 488 3.95 -41.67 -7.94
C PRO A 488 2.44 -41.52 -7.74
N GLN A 489 1.65 -42.54 -8.08
CA GLN A 489 0.19 -42.40 -7.97
C GLN A 489 -0.24 -42.37 -6.50
N VAL A 490 -1.13 -41.45 -6.17
CA VAL A 490 -1.77 -41.39 -4.85
C VAL A 490 -2.94 -42.36 -4.82
N THR A 491 -2.79 -43.47 -4.11
CA THR A 491 -3.82 -44.53 -3.98
C THR A 491 -4.56 -44.49 -2.64
N SER A 492 -4.11 -43.66 -1.69
CA SER A 492 -4.78 -43.44 -0.41
C SER A 492 -6.08 -42.66 -0.58
N ASN A 493 -7.07 -42.92 0.28
CA ASN A 493 -8.30 -42.13 0.31
C ASN A 493 -8.01 -40.65 0.62
N LEU A 494 -8.54 -39.74 -0.21
CA LEU A 494 -8.35 -38.30 -0.10
C LEU A 494 -9.62 -37.63 0.42
N ALA A 495 -9.62 -37.23 1.68
CA ALA A 495 -10.77 -36.55 2.29
C ALA A 495 -10.84 -35.07 1.88
N GLY A 496 -12.06 -34.57 1.64
CA GLY A 496 -12.36 -33.18 1.33
C GLY A 496 -13.69 -33.09 0.57
N ALA A 497 -14.48 -32.06 0.84
CA ALA A 497 -15.72 -31.80 0.12
C ALA A 497 -15.45 -31.00 -1.16
N GLY A 498 -16.23 -31.26 -2.21
CA GLY A 498 -16.20 -30.51 -3.45
C GLY A 498 -16.81 -29.11 -3.35
N VAL A 499 -16.52 -28.26 -4.33
CA VAL A 499 -17.11 -26.93 -4.44
C VAL A 499 -18.45 -27.05 -5.15
N PHE A 500 -19.54 -26.73 -4.45
CA PHE A 500 -20.87 -26.69 -5.06
C PHE A 500 -21.01 -25.43 -5.91
N THR A 501 -21.29 -25.59 -7.21
CA THR A 501 -21.41 -24.48 -8.16
C THR A 501 -22.34 -24.80 -9.34
N THR A 502 -22.59 -23.83 -10.21
CA THR A 502 -23.34 -24.01 -11.46
C THR A 502 -22.68 -25.03 -12.38
N ASP A 503 -23.49 -25.72 -13.16
CA ASP A 503 -23.09 -26.60 -14.23
C ASP A 503 -23.86 -26.20 -15.49
N ARG A 504 -23.56 -26.81 -16.63
CA ARG A 504 -24.38 -26.59 -17.83
C ARG A 504 -25.80 -27.11 -17.61
N LEU A 505 -26.79 -26.47 -18.23
CA LEU A 505 -28.17 -26.88 -18.04
C LEU A 505 -28.42 -28.33 -18.49
N GLY A 506 -29.17 -29.07 -17.68
CA GLY A 506 -29.54 -30.46 -17.95
C GLY A 506 -28.37 -31.44 -17.83
N SER A 507 -28.24 -32.35 -18.79
CA SER A 507 -27.25 -33.44 -18.78
C SER A 507 -25.98 -33.17 -19.58
N ALA A 508 -25.81 -31.94 -20.04
CA ALA A 508 -24.66 -31.54 -20.84
C ALA A 508 -23.40 -31.24 -20.00
N GLY A 509 -23.58 -31.11 -18.68
CA GLY A 509 -22.56 -30.74 -17.72
C GLY A 509 -21.77 -31.91 -17.12
N TYR A 510 -21.07 -31.62 -16.01
CA TYR A 510 -20.45 -32.63 -15.14
C TYR A 510 -21.47 -33.59 -14.52
N SER A 511 -22.69 -33.10 -14.27
CA SER A 511 -23.78 -33.87 -13.70
C SER A 511 -25.00 -33.88 -14.65
N SER A 512 -26.04 -34.60 -14.24
CA SER A 512 -27.34 -34.58 -14.92
C SER A 512 -28.24 -33.41 -14.48
N THR A 513 -27.71 -32.48 -13.70
CA THR A 513 -28.43 -31.33 -13.15
C THR A 513 -27.70 -30.04 -13.49
N ASP A 514 -28.39 -28.91 -13.32
CA ASP A 514 -27.85 -27.57 -13.58
C ASP A 514 -26.74 -27.15 -12.59
N PHE A 515 -26.37 -28.01 -11.64
CA PHE A 515 -25.35 -27.76 -10.63
C PHE A 515 -24.44 -28.97 -10.43
N THR A 516 -23.21 -28.74 -9.99
CA THR A 516 -22.28 -29.81 -9.61
C THR A 516 -21.83 -29.63 -8.17
N ALA A 517 -21.74 -30.74 -7.43
CA ALA A 517 -21.32 -30.76 -6.03
C ALA A 517 -19.82 -31.05 -5.86
N ASP A 518 -19.14 -31.49 -6.91
CA ASP A 518 -17.76 -31.99 -6.85
C ASP A 518 -16.78 -31.17 -7.71
N PHE A 519 -17.11 -29.93 -8.02
CA PHE A 519 -16.18 -29.07 -8.76
C PHE A 519 -14.91 -28.82 -7.94
N GLY A 520 -13.78 -28.83 -8.63
CA GLY A 520 -12.49 -29.08 -7.99
C GLY A 520 -11.30 -28.55 -8.79
N GLY A 521 -10.11 -28.84 -8.30
CA GLY A 521 -8.88 -28.32 -8.87
C GLY A 521 -8.53 -26.92 -8.36
N THR A 522 -7.34 -26.46 -8.72
CA THR A 522 -6.97 -25.03 -8.59
C THR A 522 -7.91 -24.13 -9.41
N SER A 523 -8.64 -24.71 -10.36
CA SER A 523 -9.70 -24.10 -11.15
C SER A 523 -10.95 -23.66 -10.39
N SER A 524 -11.25 -24.26 -9.23
CA SER A 524 -12.32 -23.75 -8.35
C SER A 524 -11.78 -22.75 -7.33
N ALA A 525 -10.50 -22.84 -6.95
CA ALA A 525 -9.84 -21.89 -6.07
C ALA A 525 -9.59 -20.52 -6.74
N CYS A 526 -9.17 -20.52 -8.01
CA CYS A 526 -8.93 -19.31 -8.81
C CYS A 526 -10.15 -18.35 -8.87
N PRO A 527 -11.37 -18.78 -9.25
CA PRO A 527 -12.53 -17.91 -9.30
C PRO A 527 -13.01 -17.44 -7.91
N VAL A 528 -12.71 -18.19 -6.84
CA VAL A 528 -12.93 -17.68 -5.47
C VAL A 528 -12.10 -16.42 -5.24
N VAL A 529 -10.80 -16.46 -5.54
CA VAL A 529 -9.90 -15.31 -5.39
C VAL A 529 -10.30 -14.17 -6.32
N ALA A 530 -10.72 -14.47 -7.56
CA ALA A 530 -11.22 -13.46 -8.50
C ALA A 530 -12.47 -12.73 -7.96
N GLY A 531 -13.40 -13.47 -7.37
CA GLY A 531 -14.57 -12.89 -6.70
C GLY A 531 -14.19 -12.02 -5.50
N VAL A 532 -13.26 -12.45 -4.64
CA VAL A 532 -12.79 -11.63 -3.51
C VAL A 532 -12.10 -10.35 -4.01
N ALA A 533 -11.26 -10.44 -5.05
CA ALA A 533 -10.64 -9.28 -5.67
C ALA A 533 -11.69 -8.29 -6.19
N ALA A 534 -12.78 -8.78 -6.78
CA ALA A 534 -13.88 -7.95 -7.24
C ALA A 534 -14.64 -7.28 -6.08
N LEU A 535 -14.86 -7.97 -4.95
CA LEU A 535 -15.42 -7.36 -3.73
C LEU A 535 -14.51 -6.24 -3.19
N VAL A 536 -13.19 -6.49 -3.14
CA VAL A 536 -12.17 -5.49 -2.76
C VAL A 536 -12.27 -4.24 -3.63
N LEU A 537 -12.35 -4.42 -4.96
CA LEU A 537 -12.49 -3.31 -5.90
C LEU A 537 -13.85 -2.63 -5.83
N SER A 538 -14.91 -3.35 -5.46
CA SER A 538 -16.23 -2.76 -5.22
C SER A 538 -16.26 -1.90 -3.97
N ALA A 539 -15.47 -2.24 -2.94
CA ALA A 539 -15.28 -1.41 -1.76
C ALA A 539 -14.34 -0.23 -2.01
N ASN A 540 -13.38 -0.36 -2.93
CA ASN A 540 -12.46 0.70 -3.31
C ASN A 540 -12.01 0.58 -4.78
N PRO A 541 -12.68 1.27 -5.72
CA PRO A 541 -12.37 1.20 -7.15
C PRO A 541 -11.09 1.98 -7.54
N ASN A 542 -10.44 2.64 -6.57
CA ASN A 542 -9.19 3.37 -6.80
C ASN A 542 -7.93 2.54 -6.61
N LEU A 543 -8.05 1.33 -6.07
CA LEU A 543 -6.92 0.42 -5.89
C LEU A 543 -6.37 -0.06 -7.24
N THR A 544 -5.05 -0.04 -7.33
CA THR A 544 -4.29 -0.68 -8.41
C THR A 544 -4.32 -2.21 -8.27
N ALA A 545 -4.08 -2.94 -9.35
CA ALA A 545 -4.01 -4.40 -9.33
C ALA A 545 -2.96 -4.92 -8.33
N ARG A 546 -1.82 -4.24 -8.25
CA ARG A 546 -0.75 -4.53 -7.29
C ARG A 546 -1.22 -4.34 -5.85
N GLU A 547 -1.95 -3.27 -5.54
CA GLU A 547 -2.48 -3.05 -4.19
C GLU A 547 -3.54 -4.08 -3.83
N VAL A 548 -4.39 -4.51 -4.78
CA VAL A 548 -5.34 -5.61 -4.54
C VAL A 548 -4.59 -6.89 -4.19
N LYS A 549 -3.55 -7.27 -4.97
CA LYS A 549 -2.70 -8.42 -4.66
C LYS A 549 -2.12 -8.33 -3.24
N GLN A 550 -1.55 -7.18 -2.87
CA GLN A 550 -1.01 -6.95 -1.53
C GLN A 550 -2.06 -7.05 -0.42
N ILE A 551 -3.28 -6.56 -0.66
CA ILE A 551 -4.38 -6.68 0.31
C ILE A 551 -4.72 -8.16 0.52
N LEU A 552 -4.87 -8.92 -0.56
CA LEU A 552 -5.20 -10.35 -0.48
C LEU A 552 -4.11 -11.14 0.25
N GLU A 553 -2.83 -10.87 -0.04
CA GLU A 553 -1.69 -11.50 0.63
C GLU A 553 -1.60 -11.12 2.12
N ALA A 554 -1.77 -9.83 2.46
CA ALA A 554 -1.64 -9.34 3.83
C ALA A 554 -2.82 -9.75 4.75
N THR A 555 -3.99 -10.01 4.18
CA THR A 555 -5.22 -10.30 4.93
C THR A 555 -5.60 -11.78 4.96
N ALA A 556 -4.87 -12.62 4.22
CA ALA A 556 -5.09 -14.06 4.17
C ALA A 556 -4.96 -14.75 5.55
N ASP A 557 -5.84 -15.72 5.79
CA ASP A 557 -5.80 -16.58 6.97
C ASP A 557 -4.69 -17.62 6.85
N LYS A 558 -3.87 -17.72 7.89
CA LYS A 558 -2.80 -18.73 7.96
C LYS A 558 -3.41 -20.09 8.30
N ILE A 559 -3.58 -20.94 7.29
CA ILE A 559 -3.91 -22.36 7.48
C ILE A 559 -2.62 -23.18 7.53
N VAL A 560 -2.47 -24.07 8.51
CA VAL A 560 -1.27 -24.88 8.71
C VAL A 560 -1.60 -26.35 8.45
N ASP A 561 -0.83 -26.97 7.56
CA ASP A 561 -0.90 -28.41 7.31
C ASP A 561 0.46 -29.05 7.57
N THR A 562 0.59 -29.70 8.73
CA THR A 562 1.82 -30.38 9.13
C THR A 562 1.94 -31.79 8.55
N ASN A 563 0.89 -32.30 7.88
CA ASN A 563 0.93 -33.64 7.30
C ASN A 563 1.87 -33.70 6.10
N ALA A 564 2.42 -34.89 5.86
CA ALA A 564 3.17 -35.15 4.65
C ALA A 564 2.24 -35.19 3.45
N ASP A 565 2.61 -34.59 2.33
CA ASP A 565 1.85 -34.75 1.09
C ASP A 565 1.86 -36.22 0.68
N PRO A 566 0.74 -36.77 0.17
CA PRO A 566 0.60 -38.19 -0.07
C PRO A 566 1.40 -38.72 -1.27
N GLN A 567 1.97 -37.84 -2.11
CA GLN A 567 2.73 -38.26 -3.29
C GLN A 567 4.24 -38.26 -3.06
N PHE A 568 4.78 -37.20 -2.44
CA PHE A 568 6.24 -37.05 -2.23
C PHE A 568 6.67 -37.07 -0.77
N GLY A 569 5.74 -36.97 0.18
CA GLY A 569 6.03 -36.88 1.59
C GLY A 569 6.54 -35.51 2.07
N PHE A 570 6.49 -34.47 1.23
CA PHE A 570 6.87 -33.10 1.55
C PHE A 570 5.98 -32.52 2.65
N ARG A 571 6.51 -31.54 3.39
CA ARG A 571 5.81 -30.85 4.49
C ARG A 571 6.01 -29.34 4.38
N TYR A 572 5.38 -28.71 3.39
CA TYR A 572 5.52 -27.27 3.16
C TYR A 572 4.30 -26.44 3.59
N GLY A 573 3.41 -27.03 4.40
CA GLY A 573 2.19 -26.37 4.88
C GLY A 573 2.40 -25.44 6.09
N SER A 574 3.63 -25.33 6.60
CA SER A 574 4.02 -24.33 7.60
C SER A 574 4.47 -23.03 6.92
N TYR A 575 4.39 -21.91 7.64
CA TYR A 575 4.85 -20.61 7.16
C TYR A 575 6.25 -20.29 7.67
N ASP A 576 7.06 -19.67 6.80
CA ASP A 576 8.36 -19.11 7.15
C ASP A 576 8.23 -17.77 7.89
N SER A 577 9.38 -17.14 8.19
CA SER A 577 9.43 -15.84 8.88
C SER A 577 8.83 -14.67 8.09
N ARG A 578 8.61 -14.83 6.77
CA ARG A 578 7.87 -13.86 5.93
C ARG A 578 6.37 -14.08 6.02
N GLY A 579 5.92 -15.08 6.78
CA GLY A 579 4.54 -15.53 6.80
C GLY A 579 4.14 -16.22 5.50
N PHE A 580 5.09 -16.86 4.81
CA PHE A 580 4.89 -17.51 3.51
C PHE A 580 5.02 -19.04 3.61
N SER A 581 4.10 -19.77 2.99
CA SER A 581 4.10 -21.23 2.85
C SER A 581 4.23 -21.59 1.37
N ARG A 582 5.07 -22.57 1.02
CA ARG A 582 5.18 -23.00 -0.39
C ARG A 582 3.91 -23.70 -0.89
N TRP A 583 3.04 -24.17 0.01
CA TRP A 583 1.74 -24.75 -0.36
C TRP A 583 0.63 -23.72 -0.42
N PHE A 584 0.64 -22.74 0.49
CA PHE A 584 -0.49 -21.82 0.67
C PHE A 584 -0.18 -20.36 0.32
N GLY A 585 1.04 -20.05 -0.13
CA GLY A 585 1.51 -18.68 -0.32
C GLY A 585 1.45 -17.91 1.00
N TYR A 586 0.84 -16.73 0.96
CA TYR A 586 0.54 -15.94 2.16
C TYR A 586 -0.69 -16.44 2.94
N GLY A 587 -1.31 -17.55 2.53
CA GLY A 587 -2.40 -18.20 3.23
C GLY A 587 -3.69 -18.20 2.42
N LYS A 588 -4.76 -18.63 3.08
CA LYS A 588 -6.07 -18.76 2.46
C LYS A 588 -6.78 -17.40 2.40
N VAL A 589 -7.29 -17.02 1.24
CA VAL A 589 -7.99 -15.74 1.06
C VAL A 589 -9.14 -15.57 2.08
N ASN A 590 -9.25 -14.37 2.66
CA ASN A 590 -10.33 -13.98 3.57
C ASN A 590 -11.04 -12.74 2.99
N ALA A 591 -12.28 -12.91 2.55
CA ALA A 591 -13.08 -11.89 1.90
C ALA A 591 -13.35 -10.70 2.82
N TYR A 592 -13.74 -10.97 4.08
CA TYR A 592 -14.08 -9.93 5.03
C TYR A 592 -12.89 -9.03 5.37
N LYS A 593 -11.73 -9.62 5.72
CA LYS A 593 -10.52 -8.86 6.05
C LYS A 593 -10.03 -8.05 4.85
N ALA A 594 -10.08 -8.63 3.64
CA ALA A 594 -9.69 -7.95 2.42
C ALA A 594 -10.59 -6.75 2.11
N VAL A 595 -11.92 -6.93 2.19
CA VAL A 595 -12.90 -5.85 1.94
C VAL A 595 -12.82 -4.76 3.00
N LEU A 596 -12.64 -5.12 4.28
CA LEU A 596 -12.40 -4.16 5.35
C LEU A 596 -11.17 -3.29 5.07
N GLU A 597 -10.07 -3.92 4.69
CA GLU A 597 -8.83 -3.22 4.35
C GLU A 597 -9.01 -2.30 3.13
N ALA A 598 -9.77 -2.74 2.12
CA ALA A 598 -10.10 -1.93 0.95
C ALA A 598 -10.91 -0.68 1.33
N ARG A 599 -11.98 -0.86 2.12
CA ARG A 599 -12.83 0.23 2.63
C ARG A 599 -12.04 1.19 3.51
N ARG A 600 -11.18 0.65 4.37
CA ARG A 600 -10.26 1.43 5.21
C ARG A 600 -9.38 2.36 4.36
N ARG A 601 -8.95 1.91 3.18
CA ARG A 601 -8.17 2.73 2.22
C ARG A 601 -9.03 3.72 1.41
N ALA A 602 -10.36 3.62 1.42
CA ALA A 602 -11.28 4.47 0.64
C ALA A 602 -11.77 5.74 1.37
N GLY A 603 -11.92 5.70 2.71
CA GLY A 603 -12.62 6.72 3.51
C GLY A 603 -11.86 8.01 3.85
N GLY A 604 -10.78 8.35 3.16
CA GLY A 604 -9.95 9.51 3.48
C GLY A 604 -8.92 9.21 4.57
N GLY A 605 -7.64 9.25 4.17
CA GLY A 605 -6.50 8.83 4.98
C GLY A 605 -6.28 7.34 4.85
N SER A 606 -5.13 6.95 4.32
CA SER A 606 -4.58 5.64 4.64
C SER A 606 -4.49 5.55 6.17
N PRO A 607 -5.07 4.53 6.84
CA PRO A 607 -4.38 4.05 8.01
C PRO A 607 -3.01 3.59 7.55
N ALA A 608 -2.04 4.14 8.27
CA ALA A 608 -0.76 3.55 8.43
C ALA A 608 -0.91 2.02 8.64
N PRO A 609 0.09 1.21 8.27
CA PRO A 609 0.24 -0.07 8.94
C PRO A 609 0.06 0.15 10.44
N THR A 610 -0.71 -0.73 11.08
CA THR A 610 -0.84 -0.79 12.54
C THR A 610 0.55 -0.59 13.17
N PRO A 611 0.69 0.19 14.25
CA PRO A 611 1.99 0.51 14.81
C PRO A 611 2.73 -0.78 15.14
N GLY A 612 3.85 -1.02 14.47
CA GLY A 612 4.91 -1.76 15.15
C GLY A 612 5.20 -0.99 16.44
N PRO A 613 5.17 -1.64 17.60
CA PRO A 613 5.34 -0.98 18.89
C PRO A 613 6.62 -0.17 18.85
N THR A 614 6.53 1.07 19.35
CA THR A 614 7.67 1.95 19.52
C THR A 614 8.83 1.15 20.13
N PRO A 615 9.97 1.05 19.42
CA PRO A 615 11.03 0.14 19.83
C PRO A 615 11.57 0.61 21.19
N SER A 616 11.46 -0.28 22.18
CA SER A 616 12.09 -0.15 23.49
C SER A 616 13.09 -1.31 23.59
N PRO A 617 14.26 -1.13 24.22
CA PRO A 617 15.40 -2.03 24.03
C PRO A 617 15.06 -3.46 24.46
N GLY A 618 15.01 -4.39 23.50
CA GLY A 618 14.95 -5.84 23.71
C GLY A 618 16.22 -6.53 23.20
N PRO A 619 16.55 -7.75 23.65
CA PRO A 619 17.76 -8.46 23.23
C PRO A 619 17.70 -8.86 21.75
N LEU A 620 18.85 -8.86 21.06
CA LEU A 620 18.97 -9.15 19.63
C LEU A 620 18.49 -10.56 19.24
N GLY A 621 17.67 -10.65 18.19
CA GLY A 621 17.31 -11.90 17.51
C GLY A 621 18.37 -12.41 16.52
N ASP A 622 18.26 -13.70 16.17
CA ASP A 622 19.21 -14.46 15.36
C ASP A 622 19.30 -14.01 13.87
N ASP A 623 18.40 -13.14 13.41
CA ASP A 623 18.27 -12.71 12.00
C ASP A 623 19.31 -11.64 11.55
N VAL A 624 20.13 -11.16 12.49
CA VAL A 624 21.26 -10.26 12.20
C VAL A 624 22.56 -11.04 11.98
N THR A 625 22.67 -12.25 12.54
CA THR A 625 23.89 -13.05 12.51
C THR A 625 24.23 -13.46 11.07
N GLY A 626 25.41 -13.07 10.59
CA GLY A 626 25.86 -13.33 9.22
C GLY A 626 25.33 -12.34 8.17
N HIS A 627 24.54 -11.34 8.57
CA HIS A 627 24.09 -10.27 7.68
C HIS A 627 25.23 -9.27 7.41
N TRP A 628 25.37 -8.79 6.17
CA TRP A 628 26.48 -7.87 5.79
C TRP A 628 26.51 -6.56 6.60
N ALA A 629 25.35 -6.12 7.09
CA ALA A 629 25.19 -4.92 7.92
C ALA A 629 25.28 -5.19 9.44
N GLU A 630 25.55 -6.42 9.86
CA GLU A 630 25.53 -6.87 11.26
C GLU A 630 26.28 -5.93 12.21
N ALA A 631 27.52 -5.56 11.86
CA ALA A 631 28.36 -4.72 12.70
C ALA A 631 27.73 -3.32 12.94
N PHE A 632 27.14 -2.72 11.91
CA PHE A 632 26.47 -1.41 12.01
C PHE A 632 25.21 -1.52 12.88
N ILE A 633 24.42 -2.57 12.65
CA ILE A 633 23.17 -2.85 13.37
C ILE A 633 23.45 -3.01 14.87
N ARG A 634 24.40 -3.88 15.24
CA ARG A 634 24.75 -4.14 16.64
C ARG A 634 25.19 -2.86 17.35
N GLN A 635 25.95 -2.00 16.67
CA GLN A 635 26.41 -0.74 17.24
C GLN A 635 25.29 0.30 17.43
N LEU A 636 24.34 0.40 16.50
CA LEU A 636 23.19 1.30 16.66
C LEU A 636 22.22 0.80 17.75
N ILE A 637 22.11 -0.51 17.94
CA ILE A 637 21.34 -1.11 19.04
C ILE A 637 22.01 -0.83 20.38
N GLN A 638 23.32 -1.03 20.49
CA GLN A 638 24.08 -0.71 21.71
C GLN A 638 23.91 0.76 22.14
N ARG A 639 23.72 1.64 21.17
CA ARG A 639 23.51 3.09 21.37
C ARG A 639 22.04 3.47 21.56
N GLN A 640 21.11 2.50 21.58
CA GLN A 640 19.67 2.71 21.68
C GLN A 640 19.07 3.62 20.58
N ILE A 641 19.78 3.76 19.45
CA ILE A 641 19.32 4.54 18.29
C ILE A 641 18.32 3.71 17.49
N MET A 642 18.61 2.41 17.33
CA MET A 642 17.71 1.42 16.73
C MET A 642 17.45 0.29 17.71
N SER A 643 16.36 -0.45 17.52
CA SER A 643 16.19 -1.76 18.15
C SER A 643 15.43 -2.71 17.23
N GLY A 644 15.43 -4.00 17.61
CA GLY A 644 14.58 -5.00 17.01
C GLY A 644 13.10 -4.82 17.37
N TYR A 645 12.26 -5.63 16.74
CA TYR A 645 10.84 -5.77 17.00
C TYR A 645 10.66 -6.49 18.35
N LYS A 646 9.75 -5.99 19.18
CA LYS A 646 9.56 -6.50 20.55
C LYS A 646 8.88 -7.87 20.55
N GLU A 647 8.11 -8.13 19.50
CA GLU A 647 7.21 -9.26 19.40
C GLU A 647 7.97 -10.58 19.18
N ASP A 648 9.09 -10.53 18.47
CA ASP A 648 9.89 -11.70 18.10
C ASP A 648 11.40 -11.50 18.31
N GLY A 649 11.84 -10.33 18.77
CA GLY A 649 13.25 -9.99 18.99
C GLY A 649 14.04 -9.72 17.70
N THR A 650 13.45 -9.87 16.52
CA THR A 650 14.15 -9.77 15.23
C THR A 650 14.49 -8.33 14.86
N PHE A 651 15.55 -8.09 14.07
CA PHE A 651 15.88 -6.76 13.58
C PHE A 651 15.26 -6.43 12.22
N ARG A 652 15.04 -7.46 11.39
CA ARG A 652 14.55 -7.43 10.00
C ARG A 652 15.36 -6.48 9.11
N PRO A 653 16.66 -6.75 8.89
CA PRO A 653 17.54 -5.83 8.16
C PRO A 653 17.14 -5.58 6.71
N ASN A 654 16.44 -6.51 6.05
CA ASN A 654 16.06 -6.39 4.63
C ASN A 654 14.70 -5.72 4.38
N THR A 655 14.00 -5.26 5.43
CA THR A 655 12.73 -4.55 5.28
C THR A 655 12.95 -3.07 4.97
N ASN A 656 12.12 -2.48 4.11
CA ASN A 656 12.18 -1.06 3.76
C ASN A 656 11.77 -0.14 4.94
N LEU A 657 12.31 1.08 4.96
CA LEU A 657 11.94 2.12 5.93
C LEU A 657 11.09 3.23 5.29
N THR A 658 10.08 3.69 6.02
CA THR A 658 9.30 4.88 5.62
C THR A 658 10.00 6.18 5.99
N ARG A 659 9.62 7.28 5.34
CA ARG A 659 10.12 8.63 5.64
C ARG A 659 9.88 9.04 7.10
N GLY A 660 8.73 8.70 7.67
CA GLY A 660 8.40 8.95 9.08
C GLY A 660 9.25 8.12 10.05
N GLN A 661 9.50 6.84 9.72
CA GLN A 661 10.39 5.99 10.52
C GLN A 661 11.82 6.51 10.51
N PHE A 662 12.32 6.95 9.35
CA PHE A 662 13.64 7.55 9.23
C PHE A 662 13.77 8.86 10.02
N ALA A 663 12.73 9.72 10.02
CA ALA A 663 12.72 10.94 10.83
C ALA A 663 12.91 10.65 12.33
N ALA A 664 12.24 9.63 12.86
CA ALA A 664 12.41 9.21 14.26
C ALA A 664 13.85 8.74 14.57
N LEU A 665 14.50 8.05 13.62
CA LEU A 665 15.89 7.61 13.78
C LEU A 665 16.86 8.78 13.76
N LEU A 666 16.66 9.77 12.88
CA LEU A 666 17.53 10.95 12.80
C LEU A 666 17.49 11.79 14.08
N VAL A 667 16.30 11.98 14.67
CA VAL A 667 16.15 12.72 15.94
C VAL A 667 16.86 12.00 17.09
N LYS A 668 16.80 10.67 17.13
CA LYS A 668 17.53 9.86 18.13
C LYS A 668 19.04 9.86 17.91
N ALA A 669 19.49 9.80 16.66
CA ALA A 669 20.91 9.77 16.33
C ALA A 669 21.60 11.13 16.55
N PHE A 670 20.85 12.22 16.35
CA PHE A 670 21.39 13.59 16.43
C PHE A 670 20.49 14.51 17.28
N PRO A 671 20.35 14.22 18.59
CA PRO A 671 19.46 14.97 19.47
C PRO A 671 19.89 16.44 19.67
N SER A 672 21.18 16.73 19.48
CA SER A 672 21.81 18.02 19.79
C SER A 672 21.91 18.98 18.60
N LEU A 673 21.32 18.66 17.44
CA LEU A 673 21.39 19.55 16.27
C LEU A 673 20.55 20.82 16.48
N PRO A 674 21.07 22.01 16.12
CA PRO A 674 20.34 23.26 16.25
C PRO A 674 19.17 23.35 15.26
N ASN A 675 18.14 24.13 15.61
CA ASN A 675 17.06 24.46 14.69
C ASN A 675 17.54 25.54 13.70
N LEU A 676 17.42 25.25 12.41
CA LEU A 676 17.75 26.11 11.27
C LEU A 676 16.51 26.77 10.64
N ARG A 677 15.32 26.21 10.87
CA ARG A 677 14.04 26.68 10.30
C ARG A 677 12.98 26.85 11.40
N SER A 678 12.00 27.70 11.14
CA SER A 678 10.71 27.67 11.85
C SER A 678 9.97 26.36 11.53
N GLY A 679 9.06 25.93 12.41
CA GLY A 679 8.26 24.72 12.16
C GLY A 679 7.39 24.84 10.91
N ALA A 680 7.10 23.70 10.28
CA ALA A 680 6.17 23.62 9.15
C ALA A 680 5.02 22.67 9.49
N LYS A 681 3.81 23.03 9.06
CA LYS A 681 2.64 22.15 9.08
C LYS A 681 2.55 21.48 7.70
N PHE A 682 2.57 20.14 7.67
CA PHE A 682 2.33 19.36 6.45
C PHE A 682 0.90 18.80 6.51
N TRP A 683 0.14 18.95 5.43
CA TRP A 683 -1.28 18.59 5.44
C TRP A 683 -1.53 17.07 5.60
N ASP A 684 -0.53 16.25 5.26
CA ASP A 684 -0.57 14.79 5.37
C ASP A 684 0.13 14.26 6.63
N VAL A 685 0.48 15.14 7.58
CA VAL A 685 1.02 14.78 8.90
C VAL A 685 0.11 15.35 9.98
N PRO A 686 -0.94 14.62 10.37
CA PRO A 686 -1.79 15.00 11.50
C PRO A 686 -0.98 15.14 12.79
N ALA A 687 -1.41 16.01 13.71
CA ALA A 687 -0.75 16.15 15.01
C ALA A 687 -0.70 14.84 15.81
N SER A 688 -1.69 13.95 15.61
CA SER A 688 -1.77 12.61 16.19
C SER A 688 -0.86 11.58 15.52
N PHE A 689 -0.19 11.91 14.40
CA PHE A 689 0.72 10.99 13.74
C PHE A 689 1.91 10.68 14.65
N TRP A 690 2.23 9.40 14.87
CA TRP A 690 3.21 8.97 15.87
C TRP A 690 4.61 9.59 15.71
N ALA A 691 4.99 9.97 14.48
CA ALA A 691 6.26 10.64 14.20
C ALA A 691 6.11 12.16 13.94
N ALA A 692 4.96 12.77 14.18
CA ALA A 692 4.71 14.20 13.91
C ALA A 692 5.77 15.09 14.57
N GLY A 693 6.06 14.85 15.86
CA GLY A 693 7.11 15.58 16.58
C GLY A 693 8.51 15.33 16.04
N ALA A 694 8.81 14.11 15.57
CA ALA A 694 10.11 13.79 14.97
C ALA A 694 10.27 14.42 13.57
N ILE A 695 9.18 14.49 12.81
CA ILE A 695 9.10 15.13 11.50
C ILE A 695 9.30 16.63 11.63
N ASP A 696 8.61 17.30 12.55
CA ASP A 696 8.79 18.73 12.82
C ASP A 696 10.23 19.03 13.26
N GLN A 697 10.79 18.23 14.18
CA GLN A 697 12.20 18.38 14.58
C GLN A 697 13.17 18.18 13.41
N CYS A 698 12.98 17.16 12.57
CA CYS A 698 13.82 16.96 11.40
C CYS A 698 13.72 18.12 10.41
N TYR A 699 12.51 18.66 10.20
CA TYR A 699 12.29 19.81 9.34
C TYR A 699 13.01 21.05 9.86
N ARG A 700 12.83 21.37 11.14
CA ARG A 700 13.48 22.50 11.82
C ARG A 700 15.00 22.38 11.78
N ARG A 701 15.54 21.17 11.95
CA ARG A 701 16.99 20.90 11.94
C ARG A 701 17.59 20.77 10.54
N GLY A 702 16.80 20.93 9.48
CA GLY A 702 17.27 20.82 8.09
C GLY A 702 17.59 19.40 7.63
N LEU A 703 17.24 18.38 8.41
CA LEU A 703 17.47 16.97 8.11
C LEU A 703 16.52 16.43 7.05
N LEU A 704 15.25 16.84 7.08
CA LEU A 704 14.26 16.46 6.07
C LEU A 704 13.47 17.68 5.61
N ALA A 705 12.94 17.61 4.39
CA ALA A 705 12.02 18.61 3.83
C ALA A 705 10.74 17.92 3.35
N GLY A 706 9.65 18.69 3.32
CA GLY A 706 8.44 18.31 2.59
C GLY A 706 8.59 18.54 1.08
N PHE A 707 7.53 18.19 0.37
CA PHE A 707 7.42 18.37 -1.07
C PHE A 707 6.81 19.74 -1.40
N PRO A 708 6.98 20.23 -2.64
CA PRO A 708 6.42 21.52 -3.07
C PRO A 708 4.90 21.62 -2.94
N ASP A 709 4.20 20.48 -2.95
CA ASP A 709 2.76 20.35 -2.74
C ASP A 709 2.32 20.51 -1.26
N GLY A 710 3.24 20.86 -0.36
CA GLY A 710 2.97 21.04 1.07
C GLY A 710 2.83 19.74 1.86
N SER A 711 3.12 18.58 1.27
CA SER A 711 3.09 17.27 1.94
C SER A 711 4.47 16.84 2.48
N PHE A 712 4.51 15.90 3.41
CA PHE A 712 5.74 15.25 3.90
C PHE A 712 5.89 13.80 3.41
N LYS A 713 4.78 13.14 3.07
CA LYS A 713 4.61 11.73 2.69
C LYS A 713 5.19 10.77 3.73
N PRO A 714 4.74 10.81 5.00
CA PRO A 714 5.38 10.11 6.11
C PRO A 714 5.36 8.59 6.00
N ASN A 715 4.36 8.03 5.30
CA ASN A 715 4.21 6.58 5.11
C ASN A 715 4.85 6.07 3.80
N ALA A 716 5.36 6.95 2.94
CA ALA A 716 6.05 6.54 1.72
C ALA A 716 7.42 5.93 2.05
N ASN A 717 7.81 4.90 1.32
CA ASN A 717 9.15 4.32 1.40
C ASN A 717 10.20 5.39 1.04
N LEU A 718 11.25 5.47 1.86
CA LEU A 718 12.39 6.34 1.62
C LEU A 718 13.31 5.72 0.56
N THR A 719 13.86 6.52 -0.35
CA THR A 719 14.88 6.03 -1.30
C THR A 719 16.30 6.20 -0.75
N ARG A 720 17.25 5.46 -1.30
CA ARG A 720 18.68 5.57 -0.92
C ARG A 720 19.23 6.98 -1.13
N ALA A 721 18.87 7.63 -2.24
CA ALA A 721 19.22 9.02 -2.51
C ALA A 721 18.65 9.97 -1.45
N GLN A 722 17.36 9.84 -1.11
CA GLN A 722 16.72 10.70 -0.11
C GLN A 722 17.36 10.54 1.28
N ALA A 723 17.77 9.34 1.67
CA ALA A 723 18.45 9.09 2.95
C ALA A 723 19.82 9.78 3.02
N LEU A 724 20.63 9.69 1.95
CA LEU A 724 21.96 10.32 1.88
C LEU A 724 21.87 11.84 1.82
N VAL A 725 20.93 12.38 1.03
CA VAL A 725 20.66 13.82 0.96
C VAL A 725 20.27 14.36 2.34
N ALA A 726 19.38 13.67 3.04
CA ALA A 726 18.94 14.07 4.38
C ALA A 726 20.10 14.14 5.38
N LEU A 727 20.96 13.12 5.38
CA LEU A 727 22.14 13.06 6.26
C LEU A 727 23.16 14.13 5.91
N VAL A 728 23.51 14.31 4.64
CA VAL A 728 24.52 15.30 4.24
C VAL A 728 24.06 16.72 4.51
N ASN A 729 22.84 17.05 4.10
CA ASN A 729 22.30 18.40 4.26
C ASN A 729 22.04 18.72 5.73
N GLY A 730 21.38 17.84 6.48
CA GLY A 730 21.06 18.08 7.89
C GLY A 730 22.27 18.10 8.81
N LEU A 731 23.38 17.47 8.40
CA LEU A 731 24.64 17.53 9.11
C LEU A 731 25.56 18.65 8.60
N GLY A 732 25.16 19.44 7.60
CA GLY A 732 25.97 20.50 7.01
C GLY A 732 27.30 19.99 6.48
N LEU A 733 27.33 18.78 5.91
CA LEU A 733 28.53 18.19 5.35
C LEU A 733 28.79 18.76 3.96
N THR A 734 30.05 19.09 3.68
CA THR A 734 30.50 19.65 2.40
C THR A 734 31.80 18.97 1.95
N GLY A 735 32.26 19.30 0.74
CA GLY A 735 33.56 18.85 0.23
C GLY A 735 33.52 17.63 -0.68
N GLY A 736 32.35 17.21 -1.15
CA GLY A 736 32.25 16.25 -2.26
C GLY A 736 32.55 16.89 -3.61
N THR A 737 33.21 16.16 -4.50
CA THR A 737 33.38 16.54 -5.91
C THR A 737 32.56 15.59 -6.78
N LEU A 738 31.81 16.15 -7.74
CA LEU A 738 30.92 15.34 -8.60
C LEU A 738 31.66 14.27 -9.42
N SER A 739 32.96 14.46 -9.66
CA SER A 739 33.84 13.47 -10.30
C SER A 739 33.83 12.13 -9.56
N VAL A 740 33.67 12.12 -8.24
CA VAL A 740 33.61 10.91 -7.42
C VAL A 740 32.40 10.04 -7.75
N LEU A 741 31.33 10.60 -8.32
CA LEU A 741 30.17 9.81 -8.71
C LEU A 741 30.49 8.82 -9.82
N SER A 742 31.55 9.01 -10.61
CA SER A 742 31.97 8.05 -11.64
C SER A 742 32.39 6.69 -11.06
N TYR A 743 32.63 6.62 -9.75
CA TYR A 743 32.82 5.36 -9.03
C TYR A 743 31.60 4.44 -9.15
N TYR A 744 30.39 4.99 -9.31
CA TYR A 744 29.17 4.22 -9.45
C TYR A 744 28.85 3.94 -10.92
N SER A 745 28.76 2.66 -11.29
CA SER A 745 28.32 2.16 -12.59
C SER A 745 26.92 2.67 -12.99
N ASP A 746 26.07 2.96 -12.01
CA ASP A 746 24.72 3.51 -12.18
C ASP A 746 24.61 4.99 -11.79
N ALA A 747 25.73 5.72 -11.78
CA ALA A 747 25.77 7.17 -11.47
C ALA A 747 24.82 8.01 -12.31
N ILE A 748 24.48 7.54 -13.51
CA ILE A 748 23.52 8.20 -14.41
C ILE A 748 22.09 8.19 -13.84
N ARG A 749 21.74 7.19 -13.03
CA ARG A 749 20.43 7.07 -12.37
C ARG A 749 20.35 7.86 -11.06
N ILE A 750 21.39 8.63 -10.71
CA ILE A 750 21.36 9.50 -9.54
C ILE A 750 20.54 10.75 -9.89
N PRO A 751 19.44 11.02 -9.17
CA PRO A 751 18.66 12.23 -9.39
C PRO A 751 19.48 13.49 -9.21
N ASN A 752 19.29 14.50 -10.05
CA ASN A 752 20.09 15.73 -10.05
C ASN A 752 20.13 16.41 -8.68
N PHE A 753 18.98 16.49 -7.98
CA PHE A 753 18.90 17.08 -6.63
C PHE A 753 19.76 16.34 -5.58
N ALA A 754 20.20 15.12 -5.86
CA ALA A 754 20.93 14.27 -4.93
C ALA A 754 22.42 14.15 -5.25
N ARG A 755 22.89 14.63 -6.41
CA ARG A 755 24.26 14.38 -6.90
C ARG A 755 25.33 14.95 -5.97
N ASP A 756 25.22 16.22 -5.58
CA ASP A 756 26.20 16.87 -4.70
C ASP A 756 26.26 16.22 -3.31
N ALA A 757 25.09 15.87 -2.79
CA ALA A 757 24.98 15.23 -1.49
C ALA A 757 25.57 13.81 -1.53
N ILE A 758 25.29 13.04 -2.59
CA ILE A 758 25.85 11.70 -2.74
C ILE A 758 27.36 11.78 -2.94
N ALA A 759 27.88 12.72 -3.75
CA ALA A 759 29.32 12.92 -3.92
C ALA A 759 29.99 13.24 -2.58
N THR A 760 29.37 14.11 -1.78
CA THR A 760 29.84 14.43 -0.44
C THR A 760 29.79 13.22 0.49
N ALA A 761 28.70 12.45 0.47
CA ALA A 761 28.58 11.23 1.23
C ALA A 761 29.65 10.19 0.85
N THR A 762 29.97 10.05 -0.44
CA THR A 762 31.00 9.14 -0.94
C THR A 762 32.39 9.55 -0.45
N VAL A 763 32.76 10.83 -0.60
CA VAL A 763 34.05 11.35 -0.10
C VAL A 763 34.17 11.20 1.42
N ARG A 764 33.07 11.38 2.15
CA ARG A 764 33.01 11.21 3.61
C ARG A 764 32.89 9.74 4.05
N ARG A 765 32.96 8.78 3.11
CA ARG A 765 32.86 7.33 3.36
C ARG A 765 31.54 6.92 4.03
N MET A 766 30.48 7.68 3.77
CA MET A 766 29.14 7.43 4.30
C MET A 766 28.34 6.43 3.47
N VAL A 767 28.71 6.25 2.19
CA VAL A 767 28.04 5.31 1.31
C VAL A 767 28.55 3.90 1.58
N VAL A 768 27.62 2.99 1.80
CA VAL A 768 27.85 1.55 2.00
C VAL A 768 27.00 0.78 0.99
N ASN A 769 27.65 0.02 0.10
CA ASN A 769 27.01 -0.67 -1.01
C ASN A 769 27.28 -2.17 -0.91
N TYR A 770 26.22 -2.97 -0.99
CA TYR A 770 26.27 -4.42 -0.92
C TYR A 770 25.36 -5.03 -2.00
N PRO A 771 25.79 -6.11 -2.68
CA PRO A 771 27.12 -6.71 -2.60
C PRO A 771 28.17 -5.95 -3.44
N ASP A 772 27.73 -5.10 -4.38
CA ASP A 772 28.58 -4.40 -5.34
C ASP A 772 28.83 -2.95 -4.89
N LEU A 773 30.10 -2.66 -4.55
CA LEU A 773 30.53 -1.33 -4.13
C LEU A 773 30.24 -0.24 -5.18
N ALA A 774 30.34 -0.58 -6.46
CA ALA A 774 30.20 0.34 -7.58
C ALA A 774 28.75 0.50 -8.05
N ARG A 775 27.75 0.03 -7.29
CA ARG A 775 26.34 0.17 -7.66
C ARG A 775 25.52 0.80 -6.54
N LEU A 776 25.03 2.02 -6.76
CA LEU A 776 24.38 2.84 -5.74
C LEU A 776 22.88 2.60 -5.63
N GLU A 777 22.17 2.33 -6.71
CA GLU A 777 20.71 2.17 -6.82
C GLU A 777 19.93 3.32 -6.16
N ALA A 778 20.25 4.54 -6.57
CA ALA A 778 19.84 5.79 -5.92
C ALA A 778 18.31 5.92 -5.68
N GLU A 779 17.49 5.46 -6.62
CA GLU A 779 16.03 5.58 -6.57
C GLU A 779 15.33 4.37 -5.92
N ARG A 780 16.06 3.31 -5.57
CA ARG A 780 15.49 2.14 -4.89
C ARG A 780 15.12 2.50 -3.45
N ALA A 781 14.01 1.93 -2.97
CA ALA A 781 13.63 1.97 -1.56
C ALA A 781 14.75 1.41 -0.67
N ILE A 782 15.12 2.15 0.38
CA ILE A 782 16.22 1.80 1.30
C ILE A 782 15.74 0.86 2.40
N THR A 783 16.55 -0.16 2.71
CA THR A 783 16.27 -1.12 3.79
C THR A 783 16.77 -0.67 5.15
N ARG A 784 16.32 -1.33 6.22
CA ARG A 784 16.77 -1.11 7.61
C ARG A 784 18.27 -1.34 7.80
N GLY A 785 18.83 -2.35 7.15
CA GLY A 785 20.27 -2.65 7.17
C GLY A 785 21.08 -1.56 6.48
N GLU A 786 20.59 -1.06 5.34
CA GLU A 786 21.22 0.04 4.61
C GLU A 786 21.17 1.36 5.36
N VAL A 787 20.02 1.70 5.96
CA VAL A 787 19.91 2.87 6.85
C VAL A 787 20.82 2.71 8.05
N SER A 788 20.96 1.51 8.62
CA SER A 788 21.88 1.27 9.74
C SER A 788 23.32 1.59 9.35
N ALA A 789 23.74 1.16 8.15
CA ALA A 789 25.07 1.44 7.65
C ALA A 789 25.29 2.94 7.40
N PHE A 790 24.38 3.62 6.68
CA PHE A 790 24.49 5.05 6.37
C PHE A 790 24.46 5.92 7.65
N LEU A 791 23.54 5.62 8.56
CA LEU A 791 23.39 6.37 9.81
C LEU A 791 24.60 6.18 10.73
N TYR A 792 25.16 4.96 10.80
CA TYR A 792 26.36 4.72 11.57
C TYR A 792 27.58 5.44 10.98
N GLN A 793 27.78 5.40 9.66
CA GLN A 793 28.86 6.17 9.04
C GLN A 793 28.69 7.69 9.23
N ALA A 794 27.45 8.18 9.28
CA ALA A 794 27.17 9.58 9.60
C ALA A 794 27.61 9.94 11.03
N LEU A 795 27.38 9.05 12.01
CA LEU A 795 27.87 9.22 13.39
C LEU A 795 29.40 9.22 13.44
N VAL A 796 30.07 8.33 12.70
CA VAL A 796 31.54 8.29 12.59
C VAL A 796 32.07 9.60 12.00
N THR A 797 31.44 10.09 10.92
CA THR A 797 31.80 11.36 10.26
C THR A 797 31.69 12.56 11.21
N LYS A 798 30.77 12.51 12.18
CA LYS A 798 30.62 13.55 13.22
C LYS A 798 31.44 13.30 14.49
N GLY A 799 32.28 12.27 14.53
CA GLY A 799 33.08 11.92 15.70
C GLY A 799 32.26 11.39 16.88
N LEU A 800 31.01 10.98 16.64
CA LEU A 800 30.08 10.45 17.64
C LEU A 800 30.16 8.92 17.81
N ALA A 801 30.87 8.25 16.89
CA ALA A 801 31.12 6.81 16.92
C ALA A 801 32.51 6.47 16.36
N SER A 802 33.07 5.33 16.78
CA SER A 802 34.32 4.81 16.26
C SER A 802 34.11 4.17 14.88
N ALA A 803 35.11 4.27 14.01
CA ALA A 803 35.03 3.63 12.69
C ALA A 803 34.94 2.10 12.80
N LEU A 804 34.01 1.49 12.04
CA LEU A 804 33.91 0.04 11.89
C LEU A 804 34.58 -0.41 10.60
N ARG A 805 35.20 -1.59 10.63
CA ARG A 805 35.70 -2.24 9.41
C ARG A 805 34.56 -2.96 8.72
N SER A 806 34.32 -2.62 7.45
CA SER A 806 33.40 -3.34 6.57
C SER A 806 33.93 -3.26 5.14
N PRO A 807 33.95 -4.37 4.38
CA PRO A 807 34.37 -4.37 2.98
C PRO A 807 33.37 -3.67 2.06
N TYR A 808 32.19 -3.31 2.58
CA TYR A 808 31.10 -2.70 1.82
C TYR A 808 31.05 -1.17 1.96
N ILE A 809 31.92 -0.58 2.79
CA ILE A 809 32.07 0.88 2.86
C ILE A 809 32.77 1.31 1.57
N VAL A 810 32.15 2.23 0.84
CA VAL A 810 32.77 2.84 -0.32
C VAL A 810 33.95 3.67 0.17
N ASP A 811 35.13 3.15 -0.12
CA ASP A 811 36.42 3.77 0.15
C ASP A 811 37.13 3.95 -1.18
N LEU A 812 37.34 5.20 -1.58
CA LEU A 812 38.06 5.50 -2.80
C LEU A 812 39.55 5.11 -2.71
N GLY A 813 40.05 4.85 -1.48
CA GLY A 813 41.40 4.39 -1.21
C GLY A 813 42.47 5.44 -1.58
N SER A 814 43.49 5.58 -0.74
CA SER A 814 44.72 6.26 -1.14
C SER A 814 45.63 5.39 -2.05
N ASN A 815 45.11 4.26 -2.58
CA ASN A 815 45.83 3.26 -3.38
C ASN A 815 44.86 2.45 -4.28
N ASN A 816 43.96 3.10 -5.03
CA ASN A 816 43.24 2.43 -6.12
C ASN A 816 43.42 3.17 -7.44
N THR A 817 44.68 3.18 -7.89
CA THR A 817 45.12 3.41 -9.26
C THR A 817 44.78 2.23 -10.18
N ASN A 818 43.61 1.61 -10.04
CA ASN A 818 43.12 0.53 -10.92
C ASN A 818 41.58 0.50 -11.04
N ALA A 819 40.92 1.65 -10.98
CA ALA A 819 40.30 2.08 -12.22
C ALA A 819 41.36 2.96 -12.86
N ASP A 820 41.99 2.49 -13.93
CA ASP A 820 42.53 3.45 -14.87
C ASP A 820 41.35 4.38 -15.15
N PRO A 821 41.43 5.70 -14.85
CA PRO A 821 40.51 6.57 -15.53
C PRO A 821 40.76 6.19 -17.00
N ALA A 822 39.71 6.01 -17.81
CA ALA A 822 39.89 6.58 -19.13
C ALA A 822 40.23 8.03 -18.78
N SER A 823 41.54 8.36 -18.77
CA SER A 823 42.06 9.68 -18.47
C SER A 823 41.10 10.57 -19.19
N SER A 824 40.31 11.38 -18.47
CA SER A 824 39.35 12.24 -19.15
C SER A 824 40.17 12.85 -20.28
N PRO A 825 39.83 12.61 -21.56
CA PRO A 825 40.74 12.92 -22.66
C PRO A 825 41.08 14.40 -22.70
N PHE A 826 40.38 15.17 -21.86
CA PHE A 826 40.49 16.59 -21.66
C PHE A 826 40.86 16.91 -20.22
N SER A 827 41.97 17.61 -20.02
CA SER A 827 42.55 17.95 -18.72
C SER A 827 41.73 18.94 -17.91
N ASP A 828 40.90 19.73 -18.58
CA ASP A 828 40.17 20.88 -18.02
C ASP A 828 38.73 20.56 -17.61
N ILE A 829 38.24 19.33 -17.85
CA ILE A 829 36.86 18.94 -17.49
C ILE A 829 36.78 18.05 -16.25
N ALA A 830 37.90 17.69 -15.63
CA ALA A 830 37.93 16.72 -14.53
C ALA A 830 36.94 17.05 -13.38
N ASN A 831 36.63 18.33 -13.15
CA ASN A 831 35.67 18.79 -12.15
C ASN A 831 34.47 19.57 -12.75
N HIS A 832 34.27 19.49 -14.06
CA HIS A 832 33.20 20.21 -14.76
C HIS A 832 31.88 19.41 -14.75
N TRP A 833 30.73 20.07 -14.57
CA TRP A 833 29.43 19.39 -14.45
C TRP A 833 29.07 18.55 -15.68
N ALA A 834 29.50 19.00 -16.87
CA ALA A 834 29.27 18.31 -18.13
C ALA A 834 30.28 17.20 -18.46
N ALA A 835 31.28 16.97 -17.61
CA ALA A 835 32.32 15.97 -17.85
C ALA A 835 31.79 14.57 -18.20
N PRO A 836 30.71 14.05 -17.56
CA PRO A 836 30.15 12.75 -17.92
C PRO A 836 29.62 12.73 -19.36
N PHE A 837 28.91 13.79 -19.78
CA PHE A 837 28.37 13.87 -21.14
C PHE A 837 29.48 14.00 -22.18
N ILE A 838 30.48 14.85 -21.88
CA ILE A 838 31.62 15.09 -22.75
C ILE A 838 32.45 13.83 -22.93
N ASN A 839 32.78 13.11 -21.84
CA ASN A 839 33.55 11.87 -21.91
C ASN A 839 32.80 10.78 -22.68
N THR A 840 31.49 10.62 -22.45
CA THR A 840 30.69 9.62 -23.16
C THR A 840 30.64 9.88 -24.66
N LEU A 841 30.34 11.12 -25.05
CA LEU A 841 30.27 11.48 -26.47
C LEU A 841 31.66 11.46 -27.12
N ALA A 842 32.73 11.78 -26.39
CA ALA A 842 34.09 11.66 -26.90
C ALA A 842 34.52 10.19 -27.09
N ALA A 843 34.13 9.30 -26.18
CA ALA A 843 34.39 7.86 -26.31
C ALA A 843 33.66 7.24 -27.52
N GLN A 844 32.47 7.76 -27.85
CA GLN A 844 31.73 7.39 -29.07
C GLN A 844 32.27 8.08 -30.33
N GLY A 845 33.32 8.88 -30.19
CA GLY A 845 33.90 9.68 -31.25
C GLY A 845 33.03 10.86 -31.68
N ILE A 846 31.87 11.13 -31.07
CA ILE A 846 30.96 12.21 -31.46
C ILE A 846 31.55 13.60 -31.16
N LEU A 847 32.26 13.73 -30.03
CA LEU A 847 32.96 14.96 -29.66
C LEU A 847 34.48 14.76 -29.66
N SER A 848 35.20 15.86 -29.87
CA SER A 848 36.66 15.92 -29.75
C SER A 848 37.08 17.21 -29.04
N GLY A 849 38.19 17.14 -28.33
CA GLY A 849 38.87 18.30 -27.75
C GLY A 849 39.98 18.80 -28.65
N TYR A 850 40.84 19.62 -28.07
CA TYR A 850 41.95 20.27 -28.74
C TYR A 850 43.23 19.44 -28.63
N GLU A 851 44.21 19.72 -29.49
CA GLU A 851 45.48 18.98 -29.55
C GLU A 851 46.31 19.07 -28.26
N ASP A 852 46.10 20.12 -27.47
CA ASP A 852 46.73 20.32 -26.16
C ASP A 852 46.12 19.45 -25.06
N GLY A 853 45.12 18.63 -25.39
CA GLY A 853 44.45 17.74 -24.46
C GLY A 853 43.43 18.46 -23.58
N SER A 854 42.85 19.58 -24.00
CA SER A 854 41.73 20.27 -23.34
C SER A 854 40.41 20.18 -24.12
N PHE A 855 39.28 20.50 -23.49
CA PHE A 855 37.95 20.52 -24.12
C PHE A 855 37.34 21.91 -24.23
N HIS A 856 37.68 22.84 -23.33
CA HIS A 856 37.07 24.16 -23.15
C HIS A 856 35.54 24.10 -22.98
N PRO A 857 35.02 23.53 -21.87
CA PRO A 857 33.60 23.25 -21.71
C PRO A 857 32.70 24.50 -21.72
N ASP A 858 33.19 25.63 -21.22
CA ASP A 858 32.42 26.87 -21.12
C ASP A 858 32.52 27.77 -22.36
N GLU A 859 33.31 27.39 -23.37
CA GLU A 859 33.42 28.16 -24.61
C GLU A 859 32.15 28.07 -25.45
N PRO A 860 31.62 29.19 -25.96
CA PRO A 860 30.50 29.19 -26.90
C PRO A 860 30.83 28.49 -28.22
N ILE A 861 29.83 27.83 -28.80
CA ILE A 861 29.93 27.22 -30.14
C ILE A 861 29.33 28.12 -31.23
N ASN A 862 29.84 27.95 -32.46
CA ASN A 862 29.23 28.50 -33.65
C ASN A 862 28.34 27.48 -34.39
N ARG A 863 27.59 27.96 -35.39
CA ARG A 863 26.64 27.14 -36.16
C ARG A 863 27.30 26.07 -37.02
N ALA A 864 28.52 26.29 -37.50
CA ALA A 864 29.28 25.27 -38.24
C ALA A 864 29.69 24.10 -37.34
N GLN A 865 30.15 24.37 -36.12
CA GLN A 865 30.47 23.36 -35.11
C GLN A 865 29.22 22.57 -34.70
N LEU A 866 28.09 23.25 -34.52
CA LEU A 866 26.81 22.60 -34.25
C LEU A 866 26.41 21.62 -35.37
N ALA A 867 26.52 22.05 -36.64
CA ALA A 867 26.20 21.20 -37.78
C ALA A 867 27.07 19.93 -37.82
N ALA A 868 28.38 20.07 -37.59
CA ALA A 868 29.31 18.95 -37.55
C ALA A 868 28.96 17.92 -36.47
N VAL A 869 28.64 18.37 -35.25
CA VAL A 869 28.30 17.47 -34.14
C VAL A 869 26.95 16.80 -34.36
N LEU A 870 25.94 17.51 -34.86
CA LEU A 870 24.61 16.92 -35.14
C LEU A 870 24.68 15.82 -36.19
N VAL A 871 25.45 16.03 -37.27
CA VAL A 871 25.63 15.01 -38.31
C VAL A 871 26.37 13.80 -37.77
N LYS A 872 27.39 14.00 -36.92
CA LYS A 872 28.15 12.91 -36.32
C LYS A 872 27.33 12.11 -35.30
N ALA A 873 26.45 12.78 -34.56
CA ALA A 873 25.62 12.15 -33.54
C ALA A 873 24.44 11.36 -34.14
N PHE A 874 23.80 11.88 -35.19
CA PHE A 874 22.49 11.36 -35.64
C PHE A 874 22.45 10.87 -37.09
N ASP A 875 23.52 11.04 -37.89
CA ASP A 875 23.57 10.75 -39.33
C ASP A 875 22.26 11.03 -40.08
N PRO A 876 21.84 12.31 -40.16
CA PRO A 876 20.46 12.63 -40.45
C PRO A 876 20.12 12.42 -41.93
N GLY A 877 19.14 11.56 -42.22
CA GLY A 877 18.66 11.28 -43.58
C GLY A 877 18.09 12.49 -44.34
N ASP A 878 18.02 12.40 -45.67
CA ASP A 878 17.58 13.51 -46.52
C ASP A 878 16.05 13.73 -46.44
N ARG A 879 15.63 14.85 -45.85
CA ARG A 879 14.22 15.26 -45.70
C ARG A 879 13.86 16.53 -46.48
N ARG A 880 14.86 17.23 -47.02
CA ARG A 880 14.70 18.30 -48.02
C ARG A 880 15.89 18.32 -48.96
N SER A 881 15.74 18.95 -50.13
CA SER A 881 16.83 19.11 -51.09
C SER A 881 17.98 19.93 -50.50
N GLY A 882 19.21 19.57 -50.86
CA GLY A 882 20.41 20.30 -50.46
C GLY A 882 20.40 21.75 -50.94
N LYS A 883 21.17 22.60 -50.27
CA LYS A 883 21.24 24.03 -50.57
C LYS A 883 22.68 24.53 -50.43
N VAL A 884 23.15 25.21 -51.47
CA VAL A 884 24.43 25.94 -51.42
C VAL A 884 24.17 27.33 -50.87
N PHE A 885 24.86 27.68 -49.79
CA PHE A 885 24.81 29.00 -49.19
C PHE A 885 26.01 29.82 -49.67
N GLN A 886 25.80 31.10 -49.99
CA GLN A 886 26.83 31.98 -50.54
C GLN A 886 27.99 32.20 -49.56
N ASP A 887 27.71 32.17 -48.27
CA ASP A 887 28.69 32.32 -47.18
C ASP A 887 29.30 30.99 -46.70
N VAL A 888 29.06 29.89 -47.42
CA VAL A 888 29.69 28.59 -47.19
C VAL A 888 30.38 28.14 -48.48
N PRO A 889 31.64 28.57 -48.71
CA PRO A 889 32.41 28.17 -49.88
C PRO A 889 32.55 26.64 -49.99
N ALA A 890 32.67 26.10 -51.20
CA ALA A 890 32.75 24.65 -51.43
C ALA A 890 33.93 23.97 -50.70
N GLY A 891 35.00 24.71 -50.38
CA GLY A 891 36.14 24.23 -49.59
C GLY A 891 36.05 24.47 -48.09
N TYR A 892 34.93 25.00 -47.58
CA TYR A 892 34.75 25.25 -46.15
C TYR A 892 34.67 23.92 -45.38
N TRP A 893 35.40 23.81 -44.26
CA TRP A 893 35.62 22.54 -43.56
C TRP A 893 34.32 21.84 -43.13
N ALA A 894 33.27 22.60 -42.80
CA ALA A 894 31.96 22.06 -42.42
C ALA A 894 30.93 22.08 -43.55
N ALA A 895 31.30 22.39 -44.81
CA ALA A 895 30.34 22.54 -45.91
C ALA A 895 29.45 21.29 -46.08
N ALA A 896 30.05 20.09 -46.02
CA ALA A 896 29.31 18.83 -46.11
C ALA A 896 28.40 18.60 -44.90
N ALA A 897 28.86 18.91 -43.69
CA ALA A 897 28.06 18.77 -42.48
C ALA A 897 26.89 19.76 -42.45
N ILE A 898 27.10 20.99 -42.94
CA ILE A 898 26.06 22.01 -43.07
C ILE A 898 24.99 21.56 -44.07
N ASP A 899 25.38 21.05 -45.25
CA ASP A 899 24.41 20.52 -46.22
C ASP A 899 23.64 19.32 -45.66
N ARG A 900 24.31 18.40 -44.96
CA ARG A 900 23.68 17.21 -44.36
C ARG A 900 22.73 17.57 -43.21
N ALA A 901 23.14 18.45 -42.28
CA ALA A 901 22.26 18.96 -41.23
C ALA A 901 21.09 19.77 -41.80
N TYR A 902 21.31 20.50 -42.90
CA TYR A 902 20.26 21.18 -43.62
C TYR A 902 19.26 20.17 -44.20
N ARG A 903 19.70 19.20 -45.00
CA ARG A 903 18.84 18.15 -45.58
C ARG A 903 18.06 17.39 -44.52
N GLY A 904 18.67 17.12 -43.38
CA GLY A 904 18.07 16.47 -42.21
C GLY A 904 17.06 17.31 -41.42
N GLN A 905 16.86 18.58 -41.79
CA GLN A 905 16.04 19.56 -41.07
C GLN A 905 16.50 19.86 -39.63
N PHE A 906 17.73 19.50 -39.27
CA PHE A 906 18.35 19.87 -38.00
C PHE A 906 18.66 21.37 -37.95
N LEU A 907 19.15 21.98 -39.05
CA LEU A 907 19.48 23.41 -39.11
C LEU A 907 18.96 24.07 -40.36
N SER A 908 18.46 25.31 -40.29
CA SER A 908 18.05 26.10 -41.47
C SER A 908 19.00 27.27 -41.71
N GLY A 909 18.97 27.84 -42.93
CA GLY A 909 19.68 29.08 -43.24
C GLY A 909 19.16 30.26 -42.42
N MET A 910 20.00 31.29 -42.25
CA MET A 910 19.61 32.56 -41.63
C MET A 910 18.64 33.32 -42.52
N ASP A 911 18.86 33.22 -43.83
CA ASP A 911 18.00 33.75 -44.87
C ASP A 911 18.07 32.86 -46.13
N ALA A 912 17.54 33.37 -47.24
CA ALA A 912 17.48 32.63 -48.49
C ALA A 912 18.86 32.28 -49.07
N ASP A 913 19.94 33.00 -48.73
CA ASP A 913 21.25 32.81 -49.38
C ASP A 913 22.39 32.57 -48.38
N ARG A 914 22.17 32.81 -47.08
CA ARG A 914 23.21 32.70 -46.04
C ARG A 914 22.90 31.69 -44.94
N PHE A 915 23.91 30.95 -44.53
CA PHE A 915 23.86 30.02 -43.39
C PHE A 915 24.34 30.65 -42.07
N GLY A 916 25.28 31.59 -42.14
CA GLY A 916 25.96 32.20 -40.99
C GLY A 916 26.82 31.20 -40.21
N PRO A 917 27.83 30.54 -40.83
CA PRO A 917 28.59 29.45 -40.20
C PRO A 917 29.32 29.87 -38.92
N GLU A 918 29.80 31.11 -38.85
CA GLU A 918 30.56 31.64 -37.71
C GLU A 918 29.70 32.29 -36.62
N LEU A 919 28.38 32.36 -36.80
CA LEU A 919 27.51 32.97 -35.79
C LEU A 919 27.33 32.04 -34.59
N GLY A 920 27.30 32.62 -33.40
CA GLY A 920 27.01 31.92 -32.15
C GLY A 920 25.58 31.34 -32.13
N VAL A 921 25.41 30.23 -31.43
CA VAL A 921 24.13 29.52 -31.32
C VAL A 921 23.47 29.86 -29.98
N PRO A 922 22.26 30.46 -29.94
CA PRO A 922 21.53 30.60 -28.69
C PRO A 922 20.96 29.24 -28.22
N ARG A 923 20.84 29.03 -26.91
CA ARG A 923 20.39 27.76 -26.31
C ARG A 923 19.05 27.25 -26.86
N TRP A 924 18.10 28.16 -27.15
CA TRP A 924 16.82 27.77 -27.77
C TRP A 924 17.02 27.15 -29.16
N GLN A 925 18.01 27.61 -29.92
CA GLN A 925 18.25 27.13 -31.29
C GLN A 925 18.81 25.70 -31.29
N LEU A 926 19.66 25.35 -30.33
CA LEU A 926 20.13 23.96 -30.16
C LEU A 926 18.96 23.01 -29.84
N ALA A 927 18.10 23.38 -28.88
CA ALA A 927 16.92 22.59 -28.53
C ALA A 927 15.94 22.43 -29.70
N ALA A 928 15.65 23.51 -30.42
CA ALA A 928 14.78 23.47 -31.59
C ALA A 928 15.39 22.66 -32.74
N ALA A 929 16.71 22.69 -32.91
CA ALA A 929 17.43 21.89 -33.89
C ALA A 929 17.30 20.38 -33.62
N LEU A 930 17.41 19.97 -32.34
CA LEU A 930 17.24 18.57 -31.94
C LEU A 930 15.79 18.11 -32.12
N ALA A 931 14.82 18.86 -31.62
CA ALA A 931 13.41 18.50 -31.74
C ALA A 931 12.95 18.45 -33.22
N GLY A 932 13.37 19.41 -34.04
CA GLY A 932 13.07 19.42 -35.47
C GLY A 932 13.79 18.31 -36.24
N GLY A 933 15.08 18.13 -35.99
CA GLY A 933 15.90 17.12 -36.64
C GLY A 933 15.51 15.69 -36.31
N LEU A 934 15.08 15.43 -35.08
CA LEU A 934 14.56 14.12 -34.64
C LEU A 934 13.07 13.92 -34.98
N ALA A 935 12.45 14.88 -35.67
CA ALA A 935 11.03 14.84 -36.05
C ALA A 935 10.08 14.61 -34.86
N TRP A 936 10.40 15.19 -33.71
CA TRP A 936 9.48 15.15 -32.58
C TRP A 936 8.24 15.99 -32.89
N PRO A 937 7.03 15.48 -32.57
CA PRO A 937 5.82 16.28 -32.72
C PRO A 937 5.90 17.51 -31.82
N ASP A 938 5.50 18.67 -32.37
CA ASP A 938 5.35 19.90 -31.58
C ASP A 938 4.36 19.66 -30.44
N GLU A 939 4.75 20.06 -29.23
CA GLU A 939 3.87 20.00 -28.06
C GLU A 939 3.18 21.36 -27.84
N SER A 940 2.14 21.39 -27.00
CA SER A 940 1.44 22.64 -26.74
C SER A 940 2.34 23.62 -25.96
N PRO A 941 2.36 24.93 -26.30
CA PRO A 941 3.17 25.93 -25.60
C PRO A 941 2.89 26.05 -24.09
N GLU A 942 1.73 25.59 -23.62
CA GLU A 942 1.38 25.51 -22.20
C GLU A 942 2.38 24.63 -21.41
N GLY A 943 3.00 23.64 -22.05
CA GLY A 943 4.05 22.81 -21.44
C GLY A 943 5.28 23.60 -21.00
N LEU A 944 5.49 24.81 -21.52
CA LEU A 944 6.58 25.71 -21.13
C LEU A 944 6.29 26.48 -19.83
N ALA A 945 5.14 26.26 -19.18
CA ALA A 945 4.78 26.97 -17.95
C ALA A 945 5.72 26.75 -16.77
N VAL A 946 6.55 25.71 -16.82
CA VAL A 946 7.60 25.43 -15.83
C VAL A 946 8.87 26.26 -16.04
N LEU A 947 8.99 26.99 -17.16
CA LEU A 947 10.14 27.85 -17.44
C LEU A 947 9.79 29.32 -17.18
N ASP A 948 10.50 29.94 -16.23
CA ASP A 948 10.31 31.34 -15.84
C ASP A 948 10.62 32.29 -17.01
N ASP A 949 11.55 31.91 -17.89
CA ASP A 949 11.98 32.67 -19.05
C ASP A 949 11.31 32.24 -20.36
N ARG A 950 10.17 31.53 -20.30
CA ARG A 950 9.41 31.09 -21.48
C ARG A 950 9.03 32.22 -22.43
N ALA A 951 8.85 33.44 -21.92
CA ALA A 951 8.52 34.62 -22.72
C ALA A 951 9.67 35.07 -23.65
N GLU A 952 10.91 34.67 -23.33
CA GLU A 952 12.09 34.95 -24.14
C GLU A 952 12.29 33.95 -25.29
N ILE A 953 11.50 32.87 -25.34
CA ILE A 953 11.54 31.86 -26.40
C ILE A 953 10.75 32.36 -27.61
N PRO A 954 11.33 32.39 -28.83
CA PRO A 954 10.61 32.81 -30.02
C PRO A 954 9.35 31.97 -30.26
N SER A 955 8.21 32.62 -30.49
CA SER A 955 6.90 31.97 -30.61
C SER A 955 6.88 30.85 -31.66
N ALA A 956 7.60 31.04 -32.78
CA ALA A 956 7.71 30.08 -33.87
C ALA A 956 8.38 28.75 -33.51
N VAL A 957 9.06 28.65 -32.36
CA VAL A 957 9.74 27.41 -31.91
C VAL A 957 9.22 26.89 -30.57
N GLN A 958 8.24 27.55 -29.93
CA GLN A 958 7.76 27.16 -28.60
C GLN A 958 7.27 25.71 -28.54
N GLY A 959 6.56 25.22 -29.57
CA GLY A 959 6.11 23.82 -29.60
C GLY A 959 7.25 22.81 -29.63
N LYS A 960 8.36 23.14 -30.32
CA LYS A 960 9.58 22.32 -30.35
C LYS A 960 10.33 22.34 -29.03
N ILE A 961 10.39 23.49 -28.37
CA ILE A 961 11.01 23.58 -27.04
C ILE A 961 10.18 22.82 -26.00
N ALA A 962 8.85 22.86 -26.09
CA ALA A 962 7.97 22.08 -25.23
C ALA A 962 8.19 20.57 -25.44
N ALA A 963 8.38 20.14 -26.69
CA ALA A 963 8.73 18.75 -27.03
C ALA A 963 10.08 18.31 -26.44
N ALA A 964 11.09 19.19 -26.49
CA ALA A 964 12.40 18.95 -25.89
C ALA A 964 12.34 18.88 -24.36
N LEU A 965 11.55 19.75 -23.73
CA LEU A 965 11.34 19.79 -22.28
C LEU A 965 10.62 18.54 -21.76
N LYS A 966 9.56 18.10 -22.45
CA LYS A 966 8.82 16.87 -22.12
C LYS A 966 9.70 15.62 -22.14
N ARG A 967 10.71 15.61 -23.02
CA ARG A 967 11.72 14.55 -23.14
C ARG A 967 12.93 14.75 -22.24
N GLN A 968 12.91 15.77 -21.39
CA GLN A 968 13.93 16.06 -20.37
C GLN A 968 15.34 16.30 -20.96
N ILE A 969 15.45 16.77 -22.20
CA ILE A 969 16.75 17.00 -22.85
C ILE A 969 17.37 18.38 -22.56
N LEU A 970 16.58 19.31 -21.99
CA LEU A 970 17.03 20.65 -21.64
C LEU A 970 17.73 20.62 -20.27
N GLN A 971 19.07 20.70 -20.27
CA GLN A 971 19.86 20.75 -19.03
C GLN A 971 20.57 22.11 -18.87
N GLY A 972 20.18 22.91 -17.89
CA GLY A 972 20.79 24.22 -17.65
C GLY A 972 21.15 24.42 -16.19
N GLN A 973 22.42 24.75 -15.94
CA GLN A 973 22.81 25.41 -14.69
C GLN A 973 22.42 26.91 -14.75
N PRO A 974 22.10 27.56 -13.63
CA PRO A 974 22.02 27.02 -12.26
C PRO A 974 20.57 26.75 -11.78
N SER A 975 19.54 26.93 -12.62
CA SER A 975 18.14 26.79 -12.19
C SER A 975 17.37 25.77 -13.05
N PRO A 976 16.69 24.77 -12.44
CA PRO A 976 15.88 23.80 -13.17
C PRO A 976 14.66 24.44 -13.85
N ASP A 977 14.30 25.66 -13.45
CA ASP A 977 13.11 26.38 -13.90
C ASP A 977 13.44 27.45 -14.96
N ARG A 978 14.65 27.43 -15.55
CA ARG A 978 15.09 28.39 -16.59
C ARG A 978 15.84 27.72 -17.74
N LEU A 979 15.56 28.13 -18.98
CA LEU A 979 16.28 27.69 -20.17
C LEU A 979 17.46 28.62 -20.53
N ASN A 980 17.39 29.89 -20.14
CA ASN A 980 18.23 31.00 -20.60
C ASN A 980 18.31 31.05 -22.14
N PRO A 981 17.17 31.16 -22.85
CA PRO A 981 17.07 30.84 -24.26
C PRO A 981 18.04 31.64 -25.14
N ASN A 982 18.30 32.90 -24.81
CA ASN A 982 19.15 33.80 -25.59
C ASN A 982 20.65 33.74 -25.22
N GLN A 983 21.05 32.98 -24.21
CA GLN A 983 22.46 32.81 -23.89
C GLN A 983 23.18 32.00 -24.98
N PRO A 984 24.45 32.32 -25.29
CA PRO A 984 25.26 31.49 -26.16
C PRO A 984 25.36 30.07 -25.61
N THR A 985 25.18 29.09 -26.49
CA THR A 985 25.33 27.67 -26.19
C THR A 985 26.82 27.36 -26.01
N THR A 986 27.19 26.85 -24.84
CA THR A 986 28.55 26.40 -24.58
C THR A 986 28.80 24.98 -25.12
N ARG A 987 30.06 24.57 -25.21
CA ARG A 987 30.44 23.19 -25.57
C ARG A 987 29.91 22.17 -24.55
N ALA A 988 29.79 22.54 -23.28
CA ALA A 988 29.14 21.75 -22.24
C ALA A 988 27.63 21.59 -22.45
N ASP A 989 26.95 22.67 -22.84
CA ASP A 989 25.52 22.64 -23.15
C ASP A 989 25.22 21.74 -24.36
N LEU A 990 26.05 21.87 -25.39
CA LEU A 990 26.01 21.01 -26.57
C LEU A 990 26.14 19.54 -26.16
N ALA A 991 27.18 19.19 -25.39
CA ALA A 991 27.42 17.82 -24.96
C ALA A 991 26.24 17.26 -24.16
N SER A 992 25.68 18.06 -23.25
CA SER A 992 24.55 17.63 -22.43
C SER A 992 23.29 17.39 -23.27
N PHE A 993 22.89 18.32 -24.13
CA PHE A 993 21.64 18.21 -24.90
C PHE A 993 21.72 17.09 -25.93
N ILE A 994 22.87 16.93 -26.60
CA ILE A 994 23.08 15.85 -27.58
C ILE A 994 23.01 14.49 -26.89
N HIS A 995 23.68 14.33 -25.74
CA HIS A 995 23.68 13.09 -24.99
C HIS A 995 22.26 12.72 -24.51
N GLN A 996 21.48 13.69 -24.02
CA GLN A 996 20.11 13.43 -23.61
C GLN A 996 19.18 13.14 -24.79
N ALA A 997 19.38 13.81 -25.92
CA ALA A 997 18.61 13.53 -27.13
C ALA A 997 18.90 12.13 -27.68
N LEU A 998 20.14 11.65 -27.63
CA LEU A 998 20.47 10.26 -27.98
C LEU A 998 19.74 9.27 -27.06
N ILE A 999 19.73 9.50 -25.75
CA ILE A 999 18.97 8.67 -24.79
C ILE A 999 17.47 8.66 -25.10
N ALA A 1000 16.90 9.80 -25.49
CA ALA A 1000 15.48 9.92 -25.82
C ALA A 1000 15.09 9.09 -27.07
N GLU A 1001 16.04 8.82 -27.96
CA GLU A 1001 15.83 8.04 -29.18
C GLU A 1001 16.09 6.53 -29.01
N GLY A 1002 16.62 6.11 -27.86
CA GLY A 1002 16.93 4.70 -27.53
C GLY A 1002 18.40 4.36 -27.70
#